data_AF-U5KMY2-F1
#
_entry.id   AF-U5KMY2-F1
#
_cell.length_a   1.000
_cell.length_b   1.000
_cell.length_c   1.000
_cell.angle_alpha   90.00
_cell.angle_beta   90.00
_cell.angle_gamma   90.00
#
_symmetry.space_group_name_H-M   'P 1'
#
loop_
_entity.id
_entity.type
_entity.pdbx_description
1 polymer ?
#
loop_
_entity_poly.entity_id
_entity_poly.type
_entity_poly.pdbx_seq_one_letter_code
_entity_poly.pdbx_strand_id
1 'polypeptide(L)'
;MPVRRYGGRYNNSSSGVASALNTEPHQPAGQRGSTGAAHRDPNATSQQQQQHQQRVHRNEEDSREQSVEVEVEVLDEGSVRRPTVTYAEPSATSSPSNAGKPAYDYTFHTNEHQEEIYNALKGLPPLPELQEPRRVKEYAEASLADSLYRIIENNDIIMVAGAFFGDEGKGKTVDAVAHHPLCTCIARVNSGENAGHTVFDKKGRKFVFNLAPSGLLSADKRNYVGPECVMDPVSFMEKEIVQLIDAGIDYHDRLFIGNVCIVTPYHKLLDLLGSAPNSSTLKGMAPVHGSKVTKRGIRLDHIFNDEKVLRQRLAKDMDTYLGLMKVNHLTDDDVVRRCHEENSDGVQRVPGYVIDFAGAKDKIGFLVQLYRERVRENPDFPPRCDVIHELRAAILRGEKVLLEGPQSYWLSNARTKFWESTTSADTTAAGLLAASQLNFQQFRSVVLNVHKAPGSSRVGIGACPSSFVPQDYFSAQNIKTLRDLPPTTCVDFNAIQHLLFTKGFPFADDKDRHNGIMCPVEYSDETGDYNIGVAMAIGSAQHHGECGAVTKKPRVCGFFDCVLQHEVNSVQGPYLTISALDRGDEYDKVGVTIAYVYYSPEGKEVDVNGYVYRNGDIIRAGDPVPSEAALYHCHPIVKLISGWRDSPIAASKRRRNAPLPRGVCEFLTTIEHFTECKVLSIGNGPNGDDIIYLRQ
;
A
#
# COMPACT_ATOMS: atom_id res chain seq x y z
N MET A 1 27.95 24.59 15.34
CA MET A 1 28.58 23.31 14.92
C MET A 1 29.05 23.47 13.48
N PRO A 2 30.31 23.12 13.13
CA PRO A 2 30.83 23.41 11.80
C PRO A 2 30.32 22.40 10.79
N VAL A 3 29.85 22.92 9.66
CA VAL A 3 29.33 22.20 8.48
C VAL A 3 30.49 21.54 7.75
N ARG A 4 30.51 20.20 7.69
CA ARG A 4 31.41 19.45 6.81
C ARG A 4 30.89 19.56 5.36
N ARG A 5 31.70 20.17 4.49
CA ARG A 5 31.50 20.19 3.04
C ARG A 5 31.80 18.79 2.49
N TYR A 6 30.81 18.15 1.86
CA TYR A 6 31.02 17.01 0.98
C TYR A 6 31.54 17.51 -0.37
N GLY A 7 32.81 17.23 -0.66
CA GLY A 7 33.41 17.41 -1.97
C GLY A 7 33.49 16.07 -2.69
N GLY A 8 32.51 15.80 -3.56
CA GLY A 8 32.63 14.74 -4.57
C GLY A 8 33.46 15.25 -5.74
N ARG A 9 34.64 14.67 -5.95
CA ARG A 9 35.50 14.94 -7.11
C ARG A 9 34.96 14.20 -8.33
N TYR A 10 34.46 14.94 -9.32
CA TYR A 10 34.36 14.45 -10.69
C TYR A 10 35.71 14.67 -11.37
N ASN A 11 36.43 13.58 -11.66
CA ASN A 11 37.62 13.61 -12.49
C ASN A 11 37.19 13.51 -13.95
N ASN A 12 37.21 14.63 -14.68
CA ASN A 12 37.29 14.64 -16.14
C ASN A 12 38.59 15.31 -16.54
N SER A 13 39.50 14.55 -17.13
CA SER A 13 40.72 15.06 -17.76
C SER A 13 40.73 14.69 -19.24
N SER A 14 40.48 15.68 -20.10
CA SER A 14 41.22 15.87 -21.35
C SER A 14 40.95 17.27 -21.90
N SER A 15 42.05 17.97 -22.13
CA SER A 15 42.24 19.36 -22.52
C SER A 15 41.80 19.73 -23.94
N GLY A 16 41.37 20.99 -24.13
CA GLY A 16 41.17 21.59 -25.46
C GLY A 16 40.73 23.07 -25.45
N VAL A 17 41.67 23.97 -25.14
CA VAL A 17 41.86 25.37 -25.62
C VAL A 17 40.64 26.18 -26.12
N ALA A 18 40.29 27.29 -25.43
CA ALA A 18 40.40 28.69 -25.90
C ALA A 18 39.57 29.71 -25.07
N SER A 19 40.26 30.79 -24.63
CA SER A 19 39.86 32.20 -24.43
C SER A 19 38.40 32.63 -24.56
N ALA A 20 37.84 33.64 -23.89
CA ALA A 20 38.26 34.63 -22.88
C ALA A 20 37.01 35.49 -22.57
N LEU A 21 37.12 36.38 -21.57
CA LEU A 21 36.33 37.60 -21.30
C LEU A 21 35.28 37.55 -20.17
N ASN A 22 35.75 38.01 -19.01
CA ASN A 22 35.32 39.21 -18.28
C ASN A 22 33.91 39.34 -17.66
N THR A 23 34.01 39.69 -16.36
CA THR A 23 33.26 40.67 -15.56
C THR A 23 32.09 40.19 -14.70
N GLU A 24 32.23 40.60 -13.44
CA GLU A 24 31.50 40.27 -12.22
C GLU A 24 30.49 41.42 -11.89
N PRO A 25 29.83 41.50 -10.71
CA PRO A 25 28.38 41.39 -10.59
C PRO A 25 27.69 42.68 -10.08
N HIS A 26 26.35 42.71 -10.07
CA HIS A 26 25.56 43.74 -9.40
C HIS A 26 24.63 43.17 -8.30
N GLN A 27 24.78 43.72 -7.09
CA GLN A 27 23.84 43.67 -5.97
C GLN A 27 22.66 44.64 -6.18
N PRO A 28 21.50 44.42 -5.51
CA PRO A 28 20.42 45.41 -5.42
C PRO A 28 20.47 46.23 -4.12
N ALA A 29 19.96 47.47 -4.17
CA ALA A 29 19.90 48.42 -3.06
C ALA A 29 18.49 49.04 -2.89
N GLY A 30 18.16 49.46 -1.65
CA GLY A 30 17.12 50.42 -1.26
C GLY A 30 15.87 49.80 -0.60
N GLN A 31 15.63 49.79 0.73
CA GLN A 31 15.33 50.89 1.69
C GLN A 31 14.21 51.83 1.19
N ARG A 32 13.17 52.26 1.93
CA ARG A 32 12.89 52.52 3.37
C ARG A 32 11.38 52.81 3.52
N GLY A 33 10.83 52.73 4.75
CA GLY A 33 9.56 53.39 5.10
C GLY A 33 9.00 52.99 6.47
N SER A 34 9.16 53.86 7.46
CA SER A 34 8.83 53.73 8.89
C SER A 34 7.42 54.22 9.28
N THR A 35 6.89 53.75 10.42
CA THR A 35 6.16 54.45 11.54
C THR A 35 5.42 53.38 12.37
N GLY A 36 5.63 53.20 13.70
CA GLY A 36 5.11 53.95 14.86
C GLY A 36 3.57 53.79 15.02
N ALA A 37 2.92 53.51 16.17
CA ALA A 37 3.26 53.29 17.57
C ALA A 37 2.04 52.67 18.31
N ALA A 38 2.28 52.25 19.57
CA ALA A 38 1.38 52.26 20.74
C ALA A 38 0.32 51.15 21.02
N HIS A 39 0.59 50.43 22.12
CA HIS A 39 -0.30 49.97 23.21
C HIS A 39 -1.82 50.08 23.09
N ARG A 40 -2.53 48.99 23.46
CA ARG A 40 -3.44 48.93 24.63
C ARG A 40 -4.00 47.51 24.88
N ASP A 41 -3.79 47.05 26.11
CA ASP A 41 -4.63 46.08 26.83
C ASP A 41 -5.88 46.84 27.34
N PRO A 42 -7.06 46.21 27.55
CA PRO A 42 -7.32 45.68 28.89
C PRO A 42 -8.25 44.45 29.00
N ASN A 43 -7.99 43.66 30.05
CA ASN A 43 -8.95 42.83 30.76
C ASN A 43 -10.10 43.65 31.40
N ALA A 44 -11.34 43.13 31.33
CA ALA A 44 -12.28 42.94 32.45
C ALA A 44 -13.73 42.84 31.96
N THR A 45 -14.42 41.70 32.17
CA THR A 45 -15.68 41.66 32.95
C THR A 45 -16.06 40.22 33.28
N SER A 46 -16.27 39.98 34.57
CA SER A 46 -16.86 38.80 35.18
C SER A 46 -18.34 39.03 35.52
N GLN A 47 -19.09 37.93 35.67
CA GLN A 47 -20.40 37.76 36.34
C GLN A 47 -21.65 37.85 35.47
N GLN A 48 -22.29 36.69 35.24
CA GLN A 48 -23.71 36.46 35.52
C GLN A 48 -24.05 34.95 35.55
N GLN A 49 -24.38 34.48 36.77
CA GLN A 49 -25.47 33.55 37.15
C GLN A 49 -25.66 32.27 36.30
N GLN A 50 -25.34 31.05 36.78
CA GLN A 50 -26.03 30.27 37.83
C GLN A 50 -27.56 30.50 37.91
N GLN A 51 -28.33 29.66 37.22
CA GLN A 51 -29.61 29.08 37.68
C GLN A 51 -30.23 28.20 36.56
N HIS A 52 -30.25 26.88 36.75
CA HIS A 52 -31.39 25.96 36.55
C HIS A 52 -30.91 24.50 36.44
N GLN A 53 -30.63 23.89 37.58
CA GLN A 53 -30.95 22.49 37.82
C GLN A 53 -32.29 22.47 38.55
N GLN A 54 -33.31 21.86 37.93
CA GLN A 54 -34.46 21.16 38.54
C GLN A 54 -35.63 21.17 37.54
N ARG A 55 -35.82 20.03 36.87
CA ARG A 55 -37.03 19.54 36.18
C ARG A 55 -36.55 18.38 35.27
N VAL A 56 -37.00 17.13 35.34
CA VAL A 56 -38.08 16.45 36.05
C VAL A 56 -37.68 14.97 36.12
N HIS A 57 -37.63 14.39 37.32
CA HIS A 57 -37.92 12.97 37.51
C HIS A 57 -39.42 12.80 37.33
N ARG A 58 -39.86 12.01 36.33
CA ARG A 58 -41.11 11.26 36.32
C ARG A 58 -41.28 10.52 34.99
N ASN A 59 -41.12 9.20 35.05
CA ASN A 59 -41.99 8.16 34.46
C ASN A 59 -41.13 6.97 34.00
N GLU A 60 -40.85 6.10 34.96
CA GLU A 60 -40.76 4.66 34.71
C GLU A 60 -42.12 4.08 35.10
N GLU A 61 -42.80 3.43 34.16
CA GLU A 61 -43.37 2.08 34.29
C GLU A 61 -44.29 1.74 33.10
N ASP A 62 -44.10 0.50 32.62
CA ASP A 62 -44.96 -0.33 31.78
C ASP A 62 -45.24 0.06 30.32
N SER A 63 -44.53 -0.61 29.40
CA SER A 63 -45.20 -1.56 28.50
C SER A 63 -44.22 -2.57 27.91
N ARG A 64 -44.52 -3.85 28.17
CA ARG A 64 -43.89 -5.07 27.65
C ARG A 64 -43.80 -5.05 26.12
N GLU A 65 -42.60 -5.27 25.58
CA GLU A 65 -42.43 -5.68 24.19
C GLU A 65 -41.92 -7.11 24.10
N GLN A 66 -42.55 -7.85 23.19
CA GLN A 66 -42.40 -9.26 22.94
C GLN A 66 -41.02 -9.55 22.35
N SER A 67 -40.30 -10.48 22.98
CA SER A 67 -39.14 -11.13 22.39
C SER A 67 -39.57 -11.93 21.16
N VAL A 68 -39.18 -11.48 19.97
CA VAL A 68 -39.13 -12.32 18.78
C VAL A 68 -37.76 -13.00 18.79
N GLU A 69 -37.74 -14.29 19.13
CA GLU A 69 -36.59 -15.16 18.89
C GLU A 69 -36.36 -15.22 17.38
N VAL A 70 -35.23 -14.66 16.93
CA VAL A 70 -34.68 -14.95 15.61
C VAL A 70 -33.74 -16.13 15.79
N GLU A 71 -34.15 -17.30 15.32
CA GLU A 71 -33.27 -18.46 15.17
C GLU A 71 -32.09 -18.06 14.28
N VAL A 72 -30.91 -17.96 14.88
CA VAL A 72 -29.65 -17.91 14.17
C VAL A 72 -29.20 -19.35 13.98
N GLU A 73 -29.27 -19.86 12.74
CA GLU A 73 -28.61 -21.11 12.37
C GLU A 73 -27.11 -20.97 12.62
N VAL A 74 -26.66 -21.55 13.73
CA VAL A 74 -25.25 -21.80 14.01
C VAL A 74 -24.88 -23.05 13.20
N LEU A 75 -24.10 -22.88 12.14
CA LEU A 75 -23.43 -23.99 11.48
C LEU A 75 -22.38 -24.56 12.43
N ASP A 76 -22.69 -25.74 12.99
CA ASP A 76 -21.84 -26.53 13.88
C ASP A 76 -20.69 -27.16 13.06
N GLU A 77 -19.46 -26.68 13.26
CA GLU A 77 -18.26 -27.33 12.72
C GLU A 77 -17.97 -28.62 13.51
N GLY A 78 -18.53 -29.72 13.00
CA GLY A 78 -18.32 -31.06 13.50
C GLY A 78 -16.83 -31.44 13.58
N SER A 79 -16.44 -31.88 14.78
CA SER A 79 -15.14 -32.44 15.15
C SER A 79 -14.63 -33.51 14.17
N VAL A 80 -13.52 -33.23 13.48
CA VAL A 80 -12.74 -34.27 12.79
C VAL A 80 -11.58 -34.69 13.68
N ARG A 81 -11.70 -35.90 14.24
CA ARG A 81 -10.62 -36.59 14.97
C ARG A 81 -9.42 -36.81 14.05
N ARG A 82 -8.25 -36.30 14.45
CA ARG A 82 -6.95 -36.65 13.84
C ARG A 82 -6.64 -38.13 14.10
N PRO A 83 -6.38 -38.97 13.10
CA PRO A 83 -5.79 -40.28 13.32
C PRO A 83 -4.26 -40.14 13.39
N THR A 84 -3.68 -40.63 14.48
CA THR A 84 -2.26 -40.95 14.63
C THR A 84 -1.85 -41.99 13.59
N VAL A 85 -0.84 -41.69 12.78
CA VAL A 85 -0.19 -42.67 11.89
C VAL A 85 1.28 -42.81 12.30
N THR A 86 1.64 -44.01 12.71
CA THR A 86 3.01 -44.47 12.95
C THR A 86 3.74 -44.73 11.64
N TYR A 87 4.98 -44.26 11.53
CA TYR A 87 5.86 -44.48 10.37
C TYR A 87 6.36 -45.93 10.33
N ALA A 88 6.21 -46.60 9.18
CA ALA A 88 6.93 -47.81 8.81
C ALA A 88 7.59 -47.59 7.44
N GLU A 89 8.85 -48.02 7.31
CA GLU A 89 9.73 -47.85 6.13
C GLU A 89 9.18 -48.55 4.87
N PRO A 90 9.47 -48.04 3.65
CA PRO A 90 8.92 -48.62 2.43
C PRO A 90 9.80 -49.75 1.88
N SER A 91 9.19 -50.94 1.71
CA SER A 91 9.66 -51.97 0.77
C SER A 91 8.87 -51.88 -0.54
N ALA A 92 9.60 -51.94 -1.67
CA ALA A 92 9.08 -51.87 -3.02
C ALA A 92 8.10 -52.99 -3.38
N THR A 93 7.00 -52.68 -4.10
CA THR A 93 6.61 -53.32 -5.40
C THR A 93 5.22 -52.88 -5.93
N SER A 94 5.21 -52.61 -7.24
CA SER A 94 4.13 -52.70 -8.26
C SER A 94 2.78 -51.96 -8.10
N SER A 95 2.56 -51.06 -9.06
CA SER A 95 1.37 -50.26 -9.38
C SER A 95 0.14 -51.07 -9.84
N PRO A 96 -1.07 -50.47 -9.72
CA PRO A 96 -2.07 -50.59 -10.79
C PRO A 96 -2.73 -49.27 -11.22
N SER A 97 -2.73 -49.09 -12.55
CA SER A 97 -3.68 -48.43 -13.45
C SER A 97 -4.34 -47.08 -13.08
N ASN A 98 -3.90 -46.06 -13.82
CA ASN A 98 -4.54 -44.77 -14.07
C ASN A 98 -5.97 -44.90 -14.59
N ALA A 99 -6.92 -44.28 -13.88
CA ALA A 99 -8.18 -43.79 -14.44
C ALA A 99 -8.15 -42.26 -14.38
N GLY A 100 -8.41 -41.62 -15.53
CA GLY A 100 -8.19 -40.22 -15.86
C GLY A 100 -8.34 -39.19 -14.74
N LYS A 101 -7.20 -38.64 -14.30
CA LYS A 101 -7.12 -37.28 -13.78
C LYS A 101 -6.92 -36.33 -14.97
N PRO A 102 -7.54 -35.14 -15.01
CA PRO A 102 -7.11 -34.12 -15.97
C PRO A 102 -5.63 -33.82 -15.71
N ALA A 103 -4.79 -34.08 -16.71
CA ALA A 103 -3.38 -33.71 -16.66
C ALA A 103 -3.31 -32.19 -16.80
N TYR A 104 -3.22 -31.50 -15.67
CA TYR A 104 -2.69 -30.15 -15.67
C TYR A 104 -1.19 -30.29 -15.93
N ASP A 105 -0.71 -29.70 -17.02
CA ASP A 105 0.69 -29.74 -17.45
C ASP A 105 1.25 -28.31 -17.44
N TYR A 106 1.24 -27.68 -16.26
CA TYR A 106 1.86 -26.37 -16.10
C TYR A 106 3.37 -26.54 -16.10
N THR A 107 4.03 -26.13 -17.17
CA THR A 107 5.48 -26.13 -17.31
C THR A 107 6.03 -24.71 -17.16
N PHE A 108 6.40 -24.35 -15.93
CA PHE A 108 6.97 -23.04 -15.59
C PHE A 108 8.47 -23.15 -15.27
N HIS A 109 9.20 -23.91 -16.09
CA HIS A 109 10.63 -24.16 -15.91
C HIS A 109 11.50 -22.92 -16.02
N THR A 110 12.72 -23.04 -15.50
CA THR A 110 13.81 -22.12 -15.83
C THR A 110 14.00 -22.09 -17.35
N ASN A 111 13.91 -20.91 -17.95
CA ASN A 111 14.16 -20.74 -19.38
C ASN A 111 15.63 -20.41 -19.67
N GLU A 112 16.04 -20.54 -20.93
CA GLU A 112 17.42 -20.29 -21.39
C GLU A 112 17.92 -18.89 -21.00
N HIS A 113 17.04 -17.89 -21.03
CA HIS A 113 17.35 -16.52 -20.62
C HIS A 113 17.71 -16.41 -19.13
N GLN A 114 16.96 -17.08 -18.25
CA GLN A 114 17.24 -17.13 -16.82
C GLN A 114 18.54 -17.90 -16.52
N GLU A 115 18.79 -19.00 -17.24
CA GLU A 115 20.05 -19.75 -17.13
C GLU A 115 21.26 -18.92 -17.55
N GLU A 116 21.16 -18.18 -18.66
CA GLU A 116 22.21 -17.30 -19.14
C GLU A 116 22.57 -16.23 -18.10
N ILE A 117 21.55 -15.55 -17.55
CA ILE A 117 21.72 -14.56 -16.49
C ILE A 117 22.44 -15.18 -15.29
N TYR A 118 21.95 -16.31 -14.78
CA TYR A 118 22.60 -16.97 -13.64
C TYR A 118 24.04 -17.36 -13.96
N ASN A 119 24.29 -17.93 -15.13
CA ASN A 119 25.63 -18.35 -15.54
C ASN A 119 26.62 -17.18 -15.61
N ALA A 120 26.16 -16.01 -16.01
CA ALA A 120 26.97 -14.79 -16.03
C ALA A 120 27.23 -14.24 -14.62
N LEU A 121 26.25 -14.34 -13.71
CA LEU A 121 26.32 -13.71 -12.37
C LEU A 121 26.90 -14.61 -11.28
N LYS A 122 26.80 -15.95 -11.41
CA LYS A 122 27.20 -16.90 -10.35
C LYS A 122 28.67 -16.79 -9.94
N GLY A 123 29.53 -16.28 -10.83
CA GLY A 123 30.97 -16.11 -10.60
C GLY A 123 31.35 -14.75 -9.98
N LEU A 124 30.39 -13.87 -9.71
CA LEU A 124 30.68 -12.57 -9.09
C LEU A 124 31.30 -12.75 -7.69
N PRO A 125 32.29 -11.93 -7.34
CA PRO A 125 32.89 -11.97 -6.01
C PRO A 125 31.84 -11.62 -4.94
N PRO A 126 31.87 -12.26 -3.76
CA PRO A 126 31.05 -11.85 -2.63
C PRO A 126 31.19 -10.37 -2.30
N LEU A 127 30.06 -9.68 -2.14
CA LEU A 127 30.04 -8.34 -1.60
C LEU A 127 30.41 -8.36 -0.11
N PRO A 128 31.35 -7.52 0.36
CA PRO A 128 31.66 -7.40 1.79
C PRO A 128 30.41 -7.12 2.66
N GLU A 129 29.44 -6.40 2.11
CA GLU A 129 28.18 -6.02 2.73
C GLU A 129 27.33 -7.23 3.12
N LEU A 130 27.48 -8.40 2.48
CA LEU A 130 26.78 -9.62 2.89
C LEU A 130 27.15 -10.05 4.33
N GLN A 131 28.30 -9.60 4.83
CA GLN A 131 28.76 -9.86 6.20
C GLN A 131 28.34 -8.77 7.20
N GLU A 132 27.71 -7.68 6.74
CA GLU A 132 27.21 -6.61 7.59
C GLU A 132 25.72 -6.79 7.92
N PRO A 133 25.25 -6.28 9.07
CA PRO A 133 26.04 -5.73 10.17
C PRO A 133 26.76 -6.83 10.97
N ARG A 134 28.03 -6.61 11.35
CA ARG A 134 28.80 -7.59 12.14
C ARG A 134 28.31 -7.81 13.57
N ARG A 135 27.56 -6.86 14.12
CA ARG A 135 27.01 -6.91 15.48
C ARG A 135 25.50 -6.84 15.39
N VAL A 136 24.84 -7.79 16.03
CA VAL A 136 23.38 -7.83 16.18
C VAL A 136 23.00 -6.98 17.38
N LYS A 137 22.04 -6.07 17.21
CA LYS A 137 21.46 -5.29 18.31
C LYS A 137 20.56 -6.17 19.16
N GLU A 138 20.38 -5.78 20.41
CA GLU A 138 19.35 -6.34 21.27
C GLU A 138 18.07 -5.52 21.12
N TYR A 139 16.93 -6.20 21.14
CA TYR A 139 15.61 -5.58 21.09
C TYR A 139 14.77 -6.16 22.21
N ALA A 140 14.06 -5.27 22.91
CA ALA A 140 13.10 -5.63 23.94
C ALA A 140 11.72 -5.04 23.63
N GLU A 141 10.67 -5.65 24.18
CA GLU A 141 9.34 -5.06 24.13
C GLU A 141 9.30 -3.75 24.92
N ALA A 142 8.76 -2.71 24.28
CA ALA A 142 8.46 -1.42 24.88
C ALA A 142 6.97 -1.32 25.20
N SER A 143 6.63 -0.47 26.16
CA SER A 143 5.25 -0.03 26.30
C SER A 143 4.87 0.87 25.11
N LEU A 144 3.57 0.93 24.81
CA LEU A 144 3.02 1.86 23.83
C LEU A 144 3.37 3.33 24.19
N ALA A 145 3.35 3.64 25.49
CA ALA A 145 3.71 4.93 26.06
C ALA A 145 5.16 5.33 25.71
N ASP A 146 6.11 4.42 25.94
CA ASP A 146 7.54 4.68 25.75
C ASP A 146 7.97 4.74 24.27
N SER A 147 7.18 4.16 23.37
CA SER A 147 7.47 4.09 21.94
C SER A 147 6.57 5.03 21.13
N LEU A 148 5.38 4.58 20.73
CA LEU A 148 4.52 5.29 19.78
C LEU A 148 3.93 6.58 20.36
N TYR A 149 3.41 6.56 21.58
CA TYR A 149 2.69 7.71 22.15
C TYR A 149 3.60 8.90 22.34
N ARG A 150 4.83 8.69 22.81
CA ARG A 150 5.83 9.76 22.89
C ARG A 150 6.08 10.43 21.54
N ILE A 151 6.05 9.68 20.44
CA ILE A 151 6.20 10.26 19.09
C ILE A 151 4.94 11.07 18.74
N ILE A 152 3.75 10.57 19.03
CA ILE A 152 2.47 11.25 18.79
C ILE A 152 2.39 12.56 19.58
N GLU A 153 2.69 12.56 20.87
CA GLU A 153 2.57 13.73 21.75
C GLU A 153 3.49 14.89 21.30
N ASN A 154 4.68 14.56 20.78
CA ASN A 154 5.68 15.53 20.32
C ASN A 154 5.40 16.15 18.94
N ASN A 155 4.37 15.68 18.23
CA ASN A 155 4.01 16.11 16.89
C ASN A 155 2.54 16.52 16.82
N ASP A 156 2.19 17.41 15.91
CA ASP A 156 0.81 17.85 15.70
C ASP A 156 0.13 17.02 14.61
N ILE A 157 0.93 16.59 13.63
CA ILE A 157 0.49 15.84 12.45
C ILE A 157 1.24 14.50 12.42
N ILE A 158 0.49 13.41 12.40
CA ILE A 158 1.03 12.07 12.31
C ILE A 158 0.62 11.51 10.95
N MET A 159 1.57 11.07 10.16
CA MET A 159 1.32 10.50 8.84
C MET A 159 1.67 9.02 8.87
N VAL A 160 0.75 8.15 8.44
CA VAL A 160 1.04 6.74 8.22
C VAL A 160 1.10 6.49 6.73
N ALA A 161 2.29 6.21 6.20
CA ALA A 161 2.55 6.09 4.77
C ALA A 161 3.10 4.71 4.42
N GLY A 162 2.71 4.18 3.25
CA GLY A 162 3.23 2.90 2.76
C GLY A 162 4.62 3.10 2.18
N ALA A 163 5.54 2.19 2.44
CA ALA A 163 6.93 2.33 2.04
C ALA A 163 7.25 1.67 0.69
N PHE A 164 6.47 0.67 0.27
CA PHE A 164 6.80 -0.14 -0.89
C PHE A 164 5.79 0.08 -2.04
N PHE A 165 5.33 -1.00 -2.64
CA PHE A 165 4.37 -1.00 -3.74
C PHE A 165 2.94 -1.40 -3.31
N GLY A 166 2.50 -0.98 -2.13
CA GLY A 166 1.11 -1.18 -1.67
C GLY A 166 0.90 -2.41 -0.80
N ASP A 167 -0.30 -2.47 -0.20
CA ASP A 167 -0.77 -3.54 0.70
C ASP A 167 0.15 -3.87 1.89
N GLU A 168 0.92 -2.92 2.38
CA GLU A 168 1.85 -3.13 3.51
C GLU A 168 1.14 -3.26 4.86
N GLY A 169 -0.19 -3.35 4.92
CA GLY A 169 -0.92 -3.48 6.19
C GLY A 169 -0.99 -2.19 7.02
N LYS A 170 -0.98 -1.00 6.36
CA LYS A 170 -1.05 0.32 7.01
C LYS A 170 -2.16 0.44 8.05
N GLY A 171 -3.31 -0.17 7.79
CA GLY A 171 -4.51 -0.06 8.63
C GLY A 171 -4.24 -0.38 10.10
N LYS A 172 -3.36 -1.35 10.40
CA LYS A 172 -3.00 -1.67 11.78
C LYS A 172 -2.22 -0.53 12.46
N THR A 173 -1.25 0.05 11.77
CA THR A 173 -0.51 1.21 12.27
C THR A 173 -1.43 2.43 12.43
N VAL A 174 -2.36 2.64 11.49
CA VAL A 174 -3.36 3.72 11.56
C VAL A 174 -4.25 3.55 12.79
N ASP A 175 -4.78 2.35 13.01
CA ASP A 175 -5.60 2.00 14.17
C ASP A 175 -4.84 2.22 15.50
N ALA A 176 -3.58 1.78 15.58
CA ALA A 176 -2.74 2.01 16.74
C ALA A 176 -2.49 3.50 17.04
N VAL A 177 -2.33 4.34 16.02
CA VAL A 177 -2.19 5.79 16.20
C VAL A 177 -3.53 6.41 16.60
N ALA A 178 -4.63 5.98 15.97
CA ALA A 178 -5.97 6.46 16.25
C ALA A 178 -6.37 6.22 17.71
N HIS A 179 -5.94 5.11 18.33
CA HIS A 179 -6.19 4.82 19.74
C HIS A 179 -5.62 5.86 20.72
N HIS A 180 -4.68 6.71 20.30
CA HIS A 180 -4.18 7.77 21.17
C HIS A 180 -5.28 8.78 21.52
N PRO A 181 -5.47 9.16 22.80
CA PRO A 181 -6.57 10.06 23.22
C PRO A 181 -6.55 11.44 22.53
N LEU A 182 -5.35 11.99 22.29
CA LEU A 182 -5.22 13.27 21.57
C LEU A 182 -5.41 13.14 20.06
N CYS A 183 -5.36 11.94 19.48
CA CYS A 183 -5.60 11.74 18.05
C CYS A 183 -7.10 11.62 17.82
N THR A 184 -7.76 12.75 17.54
CA THR A 184 -9.22 12.85 17.44
C THR A 184 -9.71 13.09 16.02
N CYS A 185 -8.81 13.54 15.12
CA CYS A 185 -9.10 13.83 13.73
C CYS A 185 -8.28 12.92 12.82
N ILE A 186 -8.95 12.11 12.01
CA ILE A 186 -8.35 11.14 11.10
C ILE A 186 -8.78 11.50 9.68
N ALA A 187 -7.84 11.67 8.76
CA ALA A 187 -8.13 12.19 7.44
C ALA A 187 -7.45 11.42 6.33
N ARG A 188 -8.22 11.11 5.29
CA ARG A 188 -7.73 10.76 3.96
C ARG A 188 -7.72 12.04 3.14
N VAL A 189 -6.55 12.48 2.69
CA VAL A 189 -6.41 13.84 2.10
C VAL A 189 -6.24 13.86 0.58
N ASN A 190 -5.82 12.74 -0.04
CA ASN A 190 -5.70 12.63 -1.49
C ASN A 190 -5.97 11.20 -2.00
N SER A 191 -5.81 10.99 -3.31
CA SER A 191 -6.12 9.75 -4.01
C SER A 191 -7.62 9.38 -3.90
N GLY A 192 -7.98 8.12 -4.09
CA GLY A 192 -9.38 7.67 -4.11
C GLY A 192 -9.56 6.22 -3.68
N GLU A 193 -10.60 5.56 -4.24
CA GLU A 193 -11.05 4.20 -3.90
C GLU A 193 -10.14 3.06 -4.43
N ASN A 194 -8.98 3.40 -4.98
CA ASN A 194 -8.01 2.42 -5.46
C ASN A 194 -7.14 1.83 -4.35
N ALA A 195 -7.23 2.35 -3.13
CA ALA A 195 -6.72 1.69 -1.92
C ALA A 195 -7.81 0.79 -1.30
N GLY A 196 -7.41 -0.14 -0.44
CA GLY A 196 -8.34 -0.91 0.38
C GLY A 196 -7.71 -1.24 1.73
N HIS A 197 -8.43 -0.98 2.82
CA HIS A 197 -8.02 -1.28 4.17
C HIS A 197 -9.08 -2.14 4.84
N THR A 198 -8.65 -3.31 5.31
CA THR A 198 -9.50 -4.15 6.15
C THR A 198 -9.27 -3.78 7.60
N VAL A 199 -10.36 -3.52 8.32
CA VAL A 199 -10.37 -3.27 9.76
C VAL A 199 -11.45 -4.10 10.44
N PHE A 200 -11.31 -4.29 11.74
CA PHE A 200 -12.24 -5.07 12.55
C PHE A 200 -12.76 -4.20 13.69
N ASP A 201 -14.05 -4.29 13.98
CA ASP A 201 -14.59 -3.62 15.17
C ASP A 201 -14.34 -4.43 16.45
N LYS A 202 -14.75 -3.88 17.59
CA LYS A 202 -14.63 -4.54 18.90
C LYS A 202 -15.41 -5.87 19.00
N LYS A 203 -16.39 -6.09 18.11
CA LYS A 203 -17.18 -7.33 18.04
C LYS A 203 -16.56 -8.35 17.07
N GLY A 204 -15.41 -8.03 16.45
CA GLY A 204 -14.76 -8.87 15.44
C GLY A 204 -15.40 -8.80 14.06
N ARG A 205 -16.35 -7.88 13.81
CA ARG A 205 -16.96 -7.71 12.48
C ARG A 205 -15.95 -7.05 11.55
N LYS A 206 -15.81 -7.61 10.35
CA LYS A 206 -14.88 -7.15 9.31
C LYS A 206 -15.51 -6.03 8.49
N PHE A 207 -14.76 -4.95 8.30
CA PHE A 207 -15.09 -3.85 7.39
C PHE A 207 -13.99 -3.67 6.36
N VAL A 208 -14.36 -3.29 5.14
CA VAL A 208 -13.41 -2.95 4.07
C VAL A 208 -13.69 -1.53 3.60
N PHE A 209 -12.77 -0.61 3.89
CA PHE A 209 -12.84 0.77 3.46
C PHE A 209 -11.86 1.03 2.32
N ASN A 210 -12.30 1.78 1.31
CA ASN A 210 -11.49 2.17 0.17
C ASN A 210 -11.14 3.67 0.24
N LEU A 211 -12.12 4.49 0.61
CA LEU A 211 -11.98 5.94 0.77
C LEU A 211 -12.22 6.41 2.20
N ALA A 212 -13.14 5.79 2.94
CA ALA A 212 -13.42 6.17 4.32
C ALA A 212 -12.18 5.96 5.18
N PRO A 213 -11.81 6.92 6.06
CA PRO A 213 -10.73 6.70 6.99
C PRO A 213 -11.04 5.53 7.94
N SER A 214 -10.04 4.72 8.22
CA SER A 214 -10.15 3.51 9.03
C SER A 214 -10.57 3.77 10.49
N GLY A 215 -10.35 4.99 10.98
CA GLY A 215 -10.76 5.44 12.32
C GLY A 215 -12.26 5.50 12.57
N LEU A 216 -13.09 5.28 11.56
CA LEU A 216 -14.55 5.38 11.65
C LEU A 216 -15.17 4.38 12.64
N LEU A 217 -14.47 3.27 12.92
CA LEU A 217 -14.88 2.29 13.92
C LEU A 217 -14.66 2.75 15.37
N SER A 218 -13.96 3.85 15.58
CA SER A 218 -13.75 4.45 16.90
C SER A 218 -14.73 5.60 17.15
N ALA A 219 -15.65 5.41 18.10
CA ALA A 219 -16.77 6.33 18.38
C ALA A 219 -16.34 7.75 18.77
N ASP A 220 -15.14 7.93 19.32
CA ASP A 220 -14.59 9.22 19.76
C ASP A 220 -13.82 9.97 18.64
N LYS A 221 -13.79 9.45 17.42
CA LYS A 221 -12.98 10.00 16.32
C LYS A 221 -13.83 10.63 15.24
N ARG A 222 -13.37 11.81 14.79
CA ARG A 222 -13.87 12.49 13.59
C ARG A 222 -13.02 12.11 12.40
N ASN A 223 -13.68 11.79 11.30
CA ASN A 223 -13.14 11.20 10.10
C ASN A 223 -13.44 12.12 8.92
N TYR A 224 -12.43 12.40 8.12
CA TYR A 224 -12.53 13.38 7.04
C TYR A 224 -12.01 12.82 5.71
N VAL A 225 -12.78 13.07 4.66
CA VAL A 225 -12.32 12.89 3.27
C VAL A 225 -11.98 14.25 2.69
N GLY A 226 -10.70 14.54 2.52
CA GLY A 226 -10.17 15.83 2.14
C GLY A 226 -10.48 16.23 0.69
N PRO A 227 -10.48 17.54 0.37
CA PRO A 227 -10.94 18.06 -0.91
C PRO A 227 -10.04 17.69 -2.11
N GLU A 228 -8.84 17.17 -1.85
CA GLU A 228 -7.92 16.70 -2.90
C GLU A 228 -8.11 15.21 -3.24
N CYS A 229 -9.01 14.50 -2.54
CA CYS A 229 -9.46 13.17 -2.93
C CYS A 229 -10.32 13.20 -4.20
N VAL A 230 -10.38 12.04 -4.85
CA VAL A 230 -11.32 11.71 -5.93
C VAL A 230 -12.26 10.62 -5.42
N MET A 231 -13.56 10.73 -5.72
CA MET A 231 -14.59 9.90 -5.10
C MET A 231 -15.66 9.50 -6.12
N ASP A 232 -16.02 8.23 -6.17
CA ASP A 232 -17.28 7.81 -6.79
C ASP A 232 -18.34 7.73 -5.69
N PRO A 233 -19.25 8.71 -5.60
CA PRO A 233 -20.16 8.79 -4.46
C PRO A 233 -21.18 7.64 -4.43
N VAL A 234 -21.48 7.01 -5.58
CA VAL A 234 -22.40 5.86 -5.64
C VAL A 234 -21.70 4.62 -5.11
N SER A 235 -20.49 4.35 -5.59
CA SER A 235 -19.62 3.27 -5.11
C SER A 235 -19.36 3.38 -3.60
N PHE A 236 -19.08 4.59 -3.11
CA PHE A 236 -18.85 4.86 -1.69
C PHE A 236 -20.07 4.51 -0.83
N MET A 237 -21.28 4.90 -1.24
CA MET A 237 -22.51 4.56 -0.52
C MET A 237 -22.78 3.05 -0.53
N GLU A 238 -22.66 2.42 -1.71
CA GLU A 238 -22.99 1.00 -1.91
C GLU A 238 -21.96 0.04 -1.34
N LYS A 239 -20.73 0.49 -1.14
CA LYS A 239 -19.65 -0.38 -0.66
C LYS A 239 -19.27 -0.08 0.76
N GLU A 240 -19.11 1.19 1.13
CA GLU A 240 -18.52 1.54 2.43
C GLU A 240 -19.58 1.94 3.45
N ILE A 241 -20.51 2.82 3.08
CA ILE A 241 -21.51 3.33 4.03
C ILE A 241 -22.57 2.28 4.38
N VAL A 242 -23.00 1.46 3.42
CA VAL A 242 -23.96 0.37 3.70
C VAL A 242 -23.45 -0.58 4.78
N GLN A 243 -22.14 -0.87 4.82
CA GLN A 243 -21.55 -1.72 5.87
C GLN A 243 -21.78 -1.12 7.26
N LEU A 244 -21.73 0.21 7.40
CA LEU A 244 -21.94 0.91 8.67
C LEU A 244 -23.42 0.90 9.06
N ILE A 245 -24.32 1.15 8.09
CA ILE A 245 -25.77 1.11 8.29
C ILE A 245 -26.21 -0.27 8.77
N ASP A 246 -25.81 -1.32 8.04
CA ASP A 246 -26.14 -2.72 8.37
C ASP A 246 -25.58 -3.13 9.74
N ALA A 247 -24.43 -2.55 10.11
CA ALA A 247 -23.79 -2.78 11.40
C ALA A 247 -24.38 -1.94 12.55
N GLY A 248 -25.29 -0.99 12.27
CA GLY A 248 -25.85 -0.05 13.24
C GLY A 248 -24.81 0.94 13.79
N ILE A 249 -23.81 1.30 13.00
CA ILE A 249 -22.75 2.25 13.38
C ILE A 249 -23.17 3.66 12.93
N ASP A 250 -23.42 4.55 13.88
CA ASP A 250 -23.72 5.95 13.59
C ASP A 250 -22.46 6.69 13.10
N TYR A 251 -22.51 7.25 11.90
CA TYR A 251 -21.40 7.97 11.28
C TYR A 251 -21.73 9.42 10.95
N HIS A 252 -22.99 9.86 11.10
CA HIS A 252 -23.44 11.15 10.55
C HIS A 252 -22.76 12.35 11.20
N ASP A 253 -22.37 12.26 12.46
CA ASP A 253 -21.66 13.30 13.21
C ASP A 253 -20.14 13.06 13.28
N ARG A 254 -19.65 12.01 12.61
CA ARG A 254 -18.25 11.58 12.67
C ARG A 254 -17.57 11.47 11.31
N LEU A 255 -18.29 11.35 10.21
CA LEU A 255 -17.73 11.27 8.87
C LEU A 255 -18.12 12.50 8.05
N PHE A 256 -17.13 13.25 7.60
CA PHE A 256 -17.33 14.48 6.84
C PHE A 256 -16.57 14.46 5.52
N ILE A 257 -17.19 15.02 4.49
CA ILE A 257 -16.63 15.02 3.13
C ILE A 257 -16.34 16.46 2.68
N GLY A 258 -15.11 16.71 2.25
CA GLY A 258 -14.71 17.97 1.64
C GLY A 258 -15.23 18.10 0.21
N ASN A 259 -14.92 19.22 -0.46
CA ASN A 259 -15.32 19.43 -1.86
C ASN A 259 -14.45 18.63 -2.85
N VAL A 260 -14.53 17.30 -2.78
CA VAL A 260 -13.79 16.31 -3.58
C VAL A 260 -14.11 16.39 -5.07
N CYS A 261 -13.22 15.87 -5.91
CA CYS A 261 -13.52 15.66 -7.33
C CYS A 261 -14.30 14.35 -7.52
N ILE A 262 -15.30 14.37 -8.40
CA ILE A 262 -16.19 13.22 -8.58
C ILE A 262 -15.71 12.33 -9.73
N VAL A 263 -15.45 11.07 -9.40
CA VAL A 263 -15.33 9.98 -10.36
C VAL A 263 -16.73 9.68 -10.88
N THR A 264 -16.87 9.75 -12.20
CA THR A 264 -18.15 9.50 -12.88
C THR A 264 -18.11 8.15 -13.60
N PRO A 265 -19.27 7.60 -14.00
CA PRO A 265 -19.33 6.43 -14.87
C PRO A 265 -18.43 6.51 -16.11
N TYR A 266 -18.39 7.64 -16.82
CA TYR A 266 -17.53 7.77 -18.00
C TYR A 266 -16.03 7.73 -17.67
N HIS A 267 -15.59 8.12 -16.47
CA HIS A 267 -14.20 7.94 -16.06
C HIS A 267 -13.85 6.45 -15.91
N LYS A 268 -14.78 5.63 -15.38
CA LYS A 268 -14.58 4.17 -15.27
C LYS A 268 -14.60 3.50 -16.64
N LEU A 269 -15.46 3.95 -17.56
CA LEU A 269 -15.47 3.46 -18.93
C LEU A 269 -14.22 3.86 -19.71
N LEU A 270 -13.72 5.10 -19.55
CA LEU A 270 -12.43 5.52 -20.10
C LEU A 270 -11.28 4.61 -19.63
N ASP A 271 -11.28 4.24 -18.35
CA ASP A 271 -10.30 3.34 -17.75
C ASP A 271 -10.40 1.92 -18.32
N LEU A 272 -11.62 1.38 -18.46
CA LEU A 272 -11.87 0.08 -19.10
C LEU A 272 -11.44 0.04 -20.57
N LEU A 273 -11.75 1.09 -21.33
CA LEU A 273 -11.54 1.11 -22.78
C LEU A 273 -10.11 1.52 -23.17
N GLY A 274 -9.42 2.27 -22.30
CA GLY A 274 -8.10 2.83 -22.58
C GLY A 274 -6.92 2.10 -21.93
N SER A 275 -7.17 1.25 -20.92
CA SER A 275 -6.11 0.52 -20.23
C SER A 275 -5.81 -0.83 -20.90
N ALA A 276 -4.55 -1.26 -20.82
CA ALA A 276 -4.19 -2.63 -21.19
C ALA A 276 -4.95 -3.65 -20.31
N PRO A 277 -5.26 -4.85 -20.84
CA PRO A 277 -5.89 -5.89 -20.04
C PRO A 277 -5.11 -6.13 -18.75
N ASN A 278 -5.83 -6.24 -17.64
CA ASN A 278 -5.26 -6.46 -16.31
C ASN A 278 -4.33 -5.37 -15.74
N SER A 279 -4.14 -4.21 -16.38
CA SER A 279 -3.21 -3.18 -15.88
C SER A 279 -3.84 -2.17 -14.90
N SER A 280 -5.18 -2.05 -14.88
CA SER A 280 -5.89 -1.07 -14.05
C SER A 280 -6.81 -1.71 -13.00
N THR A 281 -7.21 -0.91 -12.01
CA THR A 281 -8.24 -1.23 -11.01
C THR A 281 -9.67 -0.98 -11.52
N LEU A 282 -9.82 -0.36 -12.70
CA LEU A 282 -11.11 -0.01 -13.32
C LEU A 282 -11.96 0.94 -12.45
N LYS A 283 -11.29 1.74 -11.62
CA LYS A 283 -11.91 2.72 -10.73
C LYS A 283 -11.98 4.12 -11.35
N GLY A 284 -11.42 4.34 -12.54
CA GLY A 284 -11.43 5.64 -13.19
C GLY A 284 -10.39 6.63 -12.63
N MET A 285 -9.37 6.13 -11.92
CA MET A 285 -8.37 6.97 -11.24
C MET A 285 -7.59 7.86 -12.20
N ALA A 286 -6.94 7.28 -13.21
CA ALA A 286 -6.16 8.08 -14.15
C ALA A 286 -7.04 9.09 -14.92
N PRO A 287 -8.20 8.70 -15.47
CA PRO A 287 -9.13 9.65 -16.10
C PRO A 287 -9.57 10.80 -15.18
N VAL A 288 -10.04 10.52 -13.95
CA VAL A 288 -10.52 11.58 -13.05
C VAL A 288 -9.39 12.52 -12.61
N HIS A 289 -8.17 12.00 -12.41
CA HIS A 289 -7.03 12.83 -12.08
C HIS A 289 -6.63 13.73 -13.26
N GLY A 290 -6.74 13.23 -14.50
CA GLY A 290 -6.62 14.06 -15.71
C GLY A 290 -7.67 15.18 -15.76
N SER A 291 -8.94 14.86 -15.48
CA SER A 291 -10.02 15.85 -15.41
C SER A 291 -9.83 16.87 -14.28
N LYS A 292 -9.27 16.45 -13.13
CA LYS A 292 -8.91 17.32 -12.01
C LYS A 292 -7.80 18.30 -12.40
N VAL A 293 -6.70 17.83 -12.99
CA VAL A 293 -5.56 18.66 -13.41
C VAL A 293 -5.97 19.64 -14.51
N THR A 294 -6.78 19.20 -15.48
CA THR A 294 -7.31 20.05 -16.56
C THR A 294 -8.50 20.93 -16.12
N LYS A 295 -8.96 20.81 -14.86
CA LYS A 295 -10.08 21.54 -14.25
C LYS A 295 -11.43 21.34 -14.96
N ARG A 296 -11.57 20.26 -15.72
CA ARG A 296 -12.79 19.90 -16.45
C ARG A 296 -13.77 19.09 -15.61
N GLY A 297 -13.25 18.21 -14.76
CA GLY A 297 -14.04 17.36 -13.87
C GLY A 297 -14.96 18.14 -12.94
N ILE A 298 -16.06 17.50 -12.54
CA ILE A 298 -16.97 18.05 -11.52
C ILE A 298 -16.41 17.80 -10.12
N ARG A 299 -16.80 18.67 -9.20
CA ARG A 299 -16.58 18.53 -7.75
C ARG A 299 -17.91 18.38 -7.01
N LEU A 300 -17.87 17.84 -5.79
CA LEU A 300 -19.06 17.53 -4.98
C LEU A 300 -20.04 18.70 -4.88
N ASP A 301 -19.56 19.93 -4.68
CA ASP A 301 -20.43 21.12 -4.58
C ASP A 301 -21.27 21.37 -5.85
N HIS A 302 -20.80 20.96 -7.03
CA HIS A 302 -21.58 21.10 -8.25
C HIS A 302 -22.85 20.25 -8.25
N ILE A 303 -22.89 19.15 -7.48
CA ILE A 303 -24.09 18.31 -7.31
C ILE A 303 -25.16 19.03 -6.48
N PHE A 304 -24.75 19.86 -5.52
CA PHE A 304 -25.65 20.53 -4.56
C PHE A 304 -26.11 21.92 -4.98
N ASN A 305 -25.37 22.60 -5.86
CA ASN A 305 -25.60 24.01 -6.17
C ASN A 305 -26.59 24.21 -7.33
N ASP A 306 -26.08 24.36 -8.57
CA ASP A 306 -26.88 24.68 -9.75
C ASP A 306 -26.80 23.57 -10.79
N GLU A 307 -27.96 23.02 -11.15
CA GLU A 307 -28.07 21.91 -12.09
C GLU A 307 -27.60 22.31 -13.50
N LYS A 308 -27.84 23.56 -13.92
CA LYS A 308 -27.42 24.03 -15.24
C LYS A 308 -25.88 24.02 -15.34
N VAL A 309 -25.18 24.51 -14.32
CA VAL A 309 -23.71 24.44 -14.23
C VAL A 309 -23.24 22.98 -14.17
N LEU A 310 -23.90 22.11 -13.40
CA LEU A 310 -23.58 20.68 -13.35
C LEU A 310 -23.64 20.03 -14.74
N ARG A 311 -24.75 20.23 -15.47
CA ARG A 311 -24.95 19.71 -16.82
C ARG A 311 -23.87 20.19 -17.79
N GLN A 312 -23.55 21.50 -17.77
CA GLN A 312 -22.52 22.08 -18.63
C GLN A 312 -21.14 21.47 -18.37
N ARG A 313 -20.77 21.28 -17.10
CA ARG A 313 -19.48 20.67 -16.73
C ARG A 313 -19.43 19.19 -17.10
N LEU A 314 -20.49 18.43 -16.82
CA LEU A 314 -20.57 17.02 -17.20
C LEU A 314 -20.44 16.84 -18.72
N ALA A 315 -21.13 17.65 -19.52
CA ALA A 315 -21.03 17.60 -20.97
C ALA A 315 -19.60 17.85 -21.46
N LYS A 316 -18.96 18.92 -20.95
CA LYS A 316 -17.61 19.31 -21.33
C LYS A 316 -16.55 18.26 -20.99
N ASP A 317 -16.67 17.60 -19.84
CA ASP A 317 -15.71 16.57 -19.41
C ASP A 317 -15.93 15.24 -20.15
N MET A 318 -17.20 14.89 -20.40
CA MET A 318 -17.61 13.68 -21.12
C MET A 318 -17.18 13.69 -22.59
N ASP A 319 -16.85 14.83 -23.19
CA ASP A 319 -16.29 14.93 -24.55
C ASP A 319 -15.05 14.04 -24.74
N THR A 320 -14.23 13.82 -23.71
CA THR A 320 -13.08 12.91 -23.78
C THR A 320 -13.51 11.46 -23.97
N TYR A 321 -14.57 11.02 -23.28
CA TYR A 321 -15.16 9.69 -23.46
C TYR A 321 -15.79 9.52 -24.84
N LEU A 322 -16.59 10.49 -25.27
CA LEU A 322 -17.20 10.47 -26.61
C LEU A 322 -16.15 10.50 -27.73
N GLY A 323 -15.06 11.25 -27.52
CA GLY A 323 -13.91 11.27 -28.43
C GLY A 323 -13.25 9.90 -28.56
N LEU A 324 -12.99 9.22 -27.44
CA LEU A 324 -12.42 7.85 -27.45
C LEU A 324 -13.32 6.87 -28.19
N MET A 325 -14.64 6.89 -27.91
CA MET A 325 -15.59 6.04 -28.62
C MET A 325 -15.55 6.27 -30.12
N LYS A 326 -15.53 7.55 -30.55
CA LYS A 326 -15.49 7.92 -31.97
C LYS A 326 -14.20 7.45 -32.65
N VAL A 327 -13.04 7.63 -32.02
CA VAL A 327 -11.73 7.21 -32.56
C VAL A 327 -11.65 5.69 -32.70
N ASN A 328 -12.22 4.95 -31.74
CA ASN A 328 -12.20 3.50 -31.74
C ASN A 328 -13.40 2.87 -32.46
N HIS A 329 -14.24 3.67 -33.11
CA HIS A 329 -15.46 3.22 -33.80
C HIS A 329 -16.40 2.37 -32.93
N LEU A 330 -16.52 2.72 -31.64
CA LEU A 330 -17.33 2.00 -30.66
C LEU A 330 -18.76 2.55 -30.59
N THR A 331 -19.73 1.64 -30.51
CA THR A 331 -21.12 1.95 -30.15
C THR A 331 -21.36 1.82 -28.65
N ASP A 332 -22.49 2.31 -28.14
CA ASP A 332 -22.89 2.09 -26.74
C ASP A 332 -23.04 0.58 -26.45
N ASP A 333 -23.58 -0.20 -27.39
CA ASP A 333 -23.74 -1.66 -27.27
C ASP A 333 -22.38 -2.38 -27.16
N ASP A 334 -21.36 -1.92 -27.90
CA ASP A 334 -20.00 -2.44 -27.77
C ASP A 334 -19.42 -2.20 -26.39
N VAL A 335 -19.65 -1.02 -25.82
CA VAL A 335 -19.17 -0.68 -24.48
C VAL A 335 -19.89 -1.51 -23.42
N VAL A 336 -21.21 -1.67 -23.52
CA VAL A 336 -22.01 -2.53 -22.63
C VAL A 336 -21.50 -3.98 -22.69
N ARG A 337 -21.30 -4.52 -23.90
CA ARG A 337 -20.75 -5.87 -24.09
C ARG A 337 -19.39 -6.03 -23.41
N ARG A 338 -18.46 -5.08 -23.58
CA ARG A 338 -17.16 -5.11 -22.90
C ARG A 338 -17.28 -5.09 -21.38
N CYS A 339 -18.23 -4.34 -20.82
CA CYS A 339 -18.47 -4.34 -19.38
C CYS A 339 -18.91 -5.71 -18.87
N HIS A 340 -19.77 -6.41 -19.62
CA HIS A 340 -20.19 -7.76 -19.27
C HIS A 340 -19.08 -8.79 -19.45
N GLU A 341 -18.26 -8.67 -20.50
CA GLU A 341 -17.06 -9.51 -20.70
C GLU A 341 -16.08 -9.38 -19.53
N GLU A 342 -15.83 -8.16 -19.05
CA GLU A 342 -14.93 -7.93 -17.90
C GLU A 342 -15.45 -8.48 -16.58
N ASN A 343 -16.78 -8.57 -16.42
CA ASN A 343 -17.45 -9.15 -15.25
C ASN A 343 -17.76 -10.65 -15.40
N SER A 344 -17.38 -11.29 -16.51
CA SER A 344 -17.81 -12.66 -16.87
C SER A 344 -17.25 -13.76 -15.98
N ASP A 345 -16.18 -13.50 -15.22
CA ASP A 345 -15.55 -14.45 -14.30
C ASP A 345 -16.14 -14.43 -12.88
N GLY A 346 -17.31 -13.80 -12.70
CA GLY A 346 -18.02 -13.72 -11.43
C GLY A 346 -17.48 -12.67 -10.45
N VAL A 347 -16.46 -11.89 -10.84
CA VAL A 347 -15.97 -10.74 -10.07
C VAL A 347 -16.56 -9.45 -10.65
N GLN A 348 -17.38 -8.73 -9.86
CA GLN A 348 -17.94 -7.45 -10.29
C GLN A 348 -16.87 -6.34 -10.25
N ARG A 349 -16.22 -6.09 -11.40
CA ARG A 349 -15.25 -5.02 -11.59
C ARG A 349 -15.92 -3.73 -12.06
N VAL A 350 -16.84 -3.84 -13.01
CA VAL A 350 -17.65 -2.72 -13.52
C VAL A 350 -19.00 -2.71 -12.79
N PRO A 351 -19.33 -1.65 -12.02
CA PRO A 351 -20.61 -1.57 -11.30
C PRO A 351 -21.83 -1.45 -12.22
N GLY A 352 -23.01 -1.90 -11.76
CA GLY A 352 -24.26 -1.88 -12.54
C GLY A 352 -24.63 -0.49 -13.07
N TYR A 353 -24.60 0.55 -12.22
CA TYR A 353 -24.93 1.93 -12.64
C TYR A 353 -23.97 2.49 -13.72
N VAL A 354 -22.77 1.91 -13.87
CA VAL A 354 -21.84 2.27 -14.95
C VAL A 354 -22.26 1.63 -16.26
N ILE A 355 -22.76 0.39 -16.21
CA ILE A 355 -23.32 -0.32 -17.37
C ILE A 355 -24.62 0.36 -17.81
N ASP A 356 -25.48 0.75 -16.86
CA ASP A 356 -26.71 1.49 -17.15
C ASP A 356 -26.41 2.84 -17.81
N PHE A 357 -25.37 3.55 -17.33
CA PHE A 357 -24.89 4.77 -17.98
C PHE A 357 -24.40 4.51 -19.41
N ALA A 358 -23.66 3.41 -19.64
CA ALA A 358 -23.16 3.06 -20.97
C ALA A 358 -24.32 2.90 -21.97
N GLY A 359 -25.42 2.25 -21.56
CA GLY A 359 -26.63 2.08 -22.39
C GLY A 359 -27.59 3.28 -22.42
N ALA A 360 -27.38 4.32 -21.60
CA ALA A 360 -28.28 5.46 -21.52
C ALA A 360 -28.24 6.33 -22.79
N LYS A 361 -29.42 6.64 -23.36
CA LYS A 361 -29.57 7.57 -24.50
C LYS A 361 -29.27 9.02 -24.11
N ASP A 362 -29.85 9.49 -23.00
CA ASP A 362 -29.53 10.78 -22.40
C ASP A 362 -28.54 10.58 -21.24
N LYS A 363 -27.25 10.52 -21.59
CA LYS A 363 -26.16 10.30 -20.62
C LYS A 363 -26.06 11.41 -19.57
N ILE A 364 -26.35 12.66 -19.94
CA ILE A 364 -26.30 13.79 -19.00
C ILE A 364 -27.50 13.76 -18.05
N GLY A 365 -28.70 13.55 -18.58
CA GLY A 365 -29.91 13.37 -17.76
C GLY A 365 -29.76 12.22 -16.77
N PHE A 366 -29.20 11.09 -17.22
CA PHE A 366 -28.89 9.95 -16.36
C PHE A 366 -28.00 10.34 -15.18
N LEU A 367 -26.86 11.01 -15.43
CA LEU A 367 -25.93 11.40 -14.36
C LEU A 367 -26.52 12.42 -13.39
N VAL A 368 -27.30 13.38 -13.90
CA VAL A 368 -27.98 14.36 -13.04
C VAL A 368 -28.97 13.67 -12.11
N GLN A 369 -29.77 12.73 -12.63
CA GLN A 369 -30.73 11.99 -11.82
C GLN A 369 -30.02 11.09 -10.81
N LEU A 370 -29.00 10.36 -11.24
CA LEU A 370 -28.19 9.50 -10.39
C LEU A 370 -27.62 10.28 -9.19
N TYR A 371 -27.00 11.44 -9.42
CA TYR A 371 -26.42 12.22 -8.32
C TYR A 371 -27.47 12.97 -7.50
N ARG A 372 -28.64 13.30 -8.07
CA ARG A 372 -29.75 13.84 -7.29
C ARG A 372 -30.21 12.81 -6.25
N GLU A 373 -30.53 11.60 -6.70
CA GLU A 373 -31.08 10.54 -5.84
C GLU A 373 -30.06 9.96 -4.88
N ARG A 374 -28.84 9.66 -5.36
CA ARG A 374 -27.85 8.91 -4.57
C ARG A 374 -26.99 9.79 -3.66
N VAL A 375 -26.97 11.11 -3.90
CA VAL A 375 -26.09 12.06 -3.19
C VAL A 375 -26.85 13.24 -2.62
N ARG A 376 -27.52 14.04 -3.45
CA ARG A 376 -28.12 15.31 -3.01
C ARG A 376 -29.30 15.12 -2.06
N GLU A 377 -30.18 14.19 -2.40
CA GLU A 377 -31.43 13.92 -1.69
C GLU A 377 -31.35 12.68 -0.80
N ASN A 378 -30.19 12.02 -0.78
CA ASN A 378 -29.94 10.84 0.05
C ASN A 378 -29.61 11.27 1.49
N PRO A 379 -30.49 11.01 2.48
CA PRO A 379 -30.25 11.39 3.88
C PRO A 379 -29.05 10.65 4.47
N ASP A 380 -28.69 9.48 3.94
CA ASP A 380 -27.57 8.67 4.41
C ASP A 380 -26.22 9.20 3.90
N PHE A 381 -26.21 10.10 2.91
CA PHE A 381 -24.95 10.65 2.39
C PHE A 381 -24.26 11.51 3.48
N PRO A 382 -22.96 11.28 3.78
CA PRO A 382 -22.32 11.99 4.88
C PRO A 382 -22.29 13.52 4.69
N PRO A 383 -22.35 14.30 5.79
CA PRO A 383 -22.34 15.75 5.70
C PRO A 383 -21.06 16.30 5.06
N ARG A 384 -21.21 17.45 4.40
CA ARG A 384 -20.09 18.19 3.80
C ARG A 384 -19.53 19.20 4.80
N CYS A 385 -18.21 19.40 4.80
CA CYS A 385 -17.56 20.44 5.60
C CYS A 385 -16.30 21.02 4.93
N ASP A 386 -15.80 22.14 5.45
CA ASP A 386 -14.44 22.61 5.14
C ASP A 386 -13.43 21.78 5.94
N VAL A 387 -12.99 20.66 5.36
CA VAL A 387 -12.05 19.73 6.00
C VAL A 387 -10.76 20.42 6.41
N ILE A 388 -10.22 21.34 5.58
CA ILE A 388 -8.94 21.99 5.87
C ILE A 388 -9.07 22.88 7.10
N HIS A 389 -10.19 23.61 7.20
CA HIS A 389 -10.51 24.37 8.40
C HIS A 389 -10.58 23.48 9.64
N GLU A 390 -11.30 22.36 9.57
CA GLU A 390 -11.47 21.43 10.70
C GLU A 390 -10.16 20.81 11.18
N LEU A 391 -9.31 20.35 10.26
CA LEU A 391 -7.99 19.79 10.61
C LEU A 391 -7.12 20.84 11.30
N ARG A 392 -7.08 22.06 10.78
CA ARG A 392 -6.33 23.16 11.39
C ARG A 392 -6.90 23.54 12.76
N ALA A 393 -8.22 23.61 12.88
CA ALA A 393 -8.88 23.97 14.13
C ALA A 393 -8.62 22.93 15.23
N ALA A 394 -8.56 21.64 14.87
CA ALA A 394 -8.19 20.57 15.80
C ALA A 394 -6.78 20.78 16.39
N ILE A 395 -5.79 21.03 15.54
CA ILE A 395 -4.42 21.28 16.00
C ILE A 395 -4.36 22.51 16.92
N LEU A 396 -5.08 23.58 16.58
CA LEU A 396 -5.13 24.80 17.40
C LEU A 396 -5.81 24.58 18.78
N ARG A 397 -6.64 23.54 18.92
CA ARG A 397 -7.22 23.12 20.20
C ARG A 397 -6.30 22.18 21.00
N GLY A 398 -5.10 21.89 20.50
CA GLY A 398 -4.15 20.96 21.10
C GLY A 398 -4.41 19.49 20.77
N GLU A 399 -5.34 19.21 19.86
CA GLU A 399 -5.60 17.87 19.34
C GLU A 399 -4.53 17.49 18.29
N LYS A 400 -4.44 16.20 17.95
CA LYS A 400 -3.54 15.66 16.94
C LYS A 400 -4.31 15.20 15.71
N VAL A 401 -3.74 15.45 14.54
CA VAL A 401 -4.30 15.03 13.26
C VAL A 401 -3.52 13.82 12.75
N LEU A 402 -4.23 12.74 12.43
CA LEU A 402 -3.70 11.57 11.73
C LEU A 402 -4.07 11.66 10.24
N LEU A 403 -3.06 11.71 9.38
CA LEU A 403 -3.21 11.57 7.94
C LEU A 403 -2.97 10.10 7.56
N GLU A 404 -4.04 9.46 7.10
CA GLU A 404 -3.99 8.10 6.58
C GLU A 404 -3.51 8.13 5.12
N GLY A 405 -2.37 7.49 4.83
CA GLY A 405 -1.88 7.36 3.47
C GLY A 405 -2.72 6.37 2.66
N PRO A 406 -3.07 6.64 1.39
CA PRO A 406 -3.87 5.74 0.57
C PRO A 406 -3.03 4.56 0.06
N GLN A 407 -2.12 4.80 -0.90
CA GLN A 407 -1.14 3.81 -1.40
C GLN A 407 0.22 3.99 -0.69
N SER A 408 1.31 4.03 -1.46
CA SER A 408 2.66 3.84 -0.95
C SER A 408 3.67 4.65 -1.77
N TYR A 409 4.86 4.87 -1.21
CA TYR A 409 5.89 5.75 -1.74
C TYR A 409 6.23 5.47 -3.21
N TRP A 410 6.48 4.22 -3.58
CA TRP A 410 6.90 3.86 -4.94
C TRP A 410 5.76 3.81 -5.96
N LEU A 411 4.51 3.93 -5.51
CA LEU A 411 3.34 4.11 -6.37
C LEU A 411 2.98 5.58 -6.57
N SER A 412 3.74 6.54 -6.04
CA SER A 412 3.46 7.97 -6.20
C SER A 412 3.85 8.49 -7.59
N ASN A 413 2.99 9.27 -8.23
CA ASN A 413 3.37 9.99 -9.46
C ASN A 413 4.41 11.09 -9.24
N ALA A 414 4.70 11.47 -7.99
CA ALA A 414 5.82 12.37 -7.69
C ALA A 414 7.18 11.64 -7.70
N ARG A 415 7.18 10.30 -7.83
CA ARG A 415 8.38 9.47 -7.96
C ARG A 415 8.55 9.01 -9.40
N THR A 416 9.35 9.78 -10.15
CA THR A 416 9.57 9.56 -11.59
C THR A 416 10.31 8.25 -11.91
N LYS A 417 10.86 7.56 -10.91
CA LYS A 417 11.60 6.30 -11.11
C LYS A 417 10.71 5.18 -11.64
N PHE A 418 9.43 5.16 -11.29
CA PHE A 418 8.43 4.18 -11.73
C PHE A 418 7.28 4.86 -12.48
N TRP A 419 7.57 5.91 -13.25
CA TRP A 419 6.56 6.84 -13.80
C TRP A 419 5.36 6.15 -14.46
N GLU A 420 5.60 5.16 -15.33
CA GLU A 420 4.54 4.47 -16.08
C GLU A 420 3.72 3.49 -15.23
N SER A 421 4.27 3.08 -14.08
CA SER A 421 3.73 2.02 -13.23
C SER A 421 3.27 2.52 -11.85
N THR A 422 2.92 3.81 -11.77
CA THR A 422 2.45 4.50 -10.55
C THR A 422 0.96 4.82 -10.58
N THR A 423 0.40 5.23 -9.44
CA THR A 423 -0.92 5.84 -9.38
C THR A 423 -0.87 7.33 -9.74
N SER A 424 -2.00 7.93 -10.10
CA SER A 424 -2.08 9.33 -10.55
C SER A 424 -2.13 10.35 -9.41
N ALA A 425 -1.71 9.96 -8.20
CA ALA A 425 -1.69 10.79 -7.00
C ALA A 425 -0.32 10.76 -6.32
N ASP A 426 0.03 11.84 -5.62
CA ASP A 426 1.25 11.86 -4.81
C ASP A 426 0.99 11.20 -3.46
N THR A 427 1.38 9.93 -3.34
CA THR A 427 1.13 9.10 -2.17
C THR A 427 2.27 9.15 -1.15
N THR A 428 3.23 10.06 -1.33
CA THR A 428 4.31 10.29 -0.39
C THR A 428 3.84 11.11 0.80
N ALA A 429 4.57 11.07 1.91
CA ALA A 429 4.30 11.91 3.08
C ALA A 429 4.27 13.41 2.74
N ALA A 430 5.15 13.87 1.84
CA ALA A 430 5.12 15.24 1.34
C ALA A 430 3.81 15.55 0.59
N GLY A 431 3.34 14.62 -0.25
CA GLY A 431 2.06 14.71 -0.94
C GLY A 431 0.86 14.76 0.01
N LEU A 432 0.87 13.96 1.08
CA LEU A 432 -0.15 13.99 2.13
C LEU A 432 -0.17 15.35 2.85
N LEU A 433 1.00 15.84 3.26
CA LEU A 433 1.10 17.13 3.93
C LEU A 433 0.65 18.28 3.03
N ALA A 434 1.06 18.29 1.76
CA ALA A 434 0.61 19.27 0.78
C ALA A 434 -0.91 19.24 0.56
N ALA A 435 -1.49 18.04 0.41
CA ALA A 435 -2.92 17.86 0.22
C ALA A 435 -3.75 18.27 1.46
N SER A 436 -3.18 18.11 2.65
CA SER A 436 -3.79 18.58 3.90
C SER A 436 -3.78 20.11 4.07
N GLN A 437 -2.96 20.81 3.27
CA GLN A 437 -2.76 22.27 3.34
C GLN A 437 -2.37 22.78 4.74
N LEU A 438 -1.79 21.91 5.57
CA LEU A 438 -1.28 22.27 6.89
C LEU A 438 0.13 22.85 6.77
N ASN A 439 0.38 23.97 7.46
CA ASN A 439 1.66 24.65 7.38
C ASN A 439 2.73 23.90 8.17
N PHE A 440 3.66 23.25 7.47
CA PHE A 440 4.78 22.50 8.05
C PHE A 440 5.80 23.36 8.82
N GLN A 441 5.79 24.69 8.63
CA GLN A 441 6.61 25.60 9.44
C GLN A 441 5.95 25.93 10.77
N GLN A 442 4.63 25.80 10.85
CA GLN A 442 3.86 26.09 12.06
C GLN A 442 3.61 24.84 12.91
N PHE A 443 3.41 23.69 12.26
CA PHE A 443 3.01 22.44 12.90
C PHE A 443 4.08 21.38 12.70
N ARG A 444 4.41 20.67 13.79
CA ARG A 444 5.37 19.57 13.73
C ARG A 444 4.71 18.34 13.13
N SER A 445 5.39 17.69 12.19
CA SER A 445 4.88 16.48 11.56
C SER A 445 5.87 15.33 11.68
N VAL A 446 5.34 14.11 11.73
CA VAL A 446 6.12 12.87 11.75
C VAL A 446 5.50 11.85 10.80
N VAL A 447 6.36 11.05 10.17
CA VAL A 447 5.96 9.96 9.28
C VAL A 447 6.29 8.63 9.94
N LEU A 448 5.33 7.72 9.93
CA LEU A 448 5.48 6.31 10.24
C LEU A 448 5.39 5.54 8.92
N ASN A 449 6.53 5.12 8.39
CA ASN A 449 6.58 4.29 7.20
C ASN A 449 6.12 2.87 7.55
N VAL A 450 5.30 2.25 6.70
CA VAL A 450 4.85 0.87 6.89
C VAL A 450 5.37 0.01 5.76
N HIS A 451 6.04 -1.08 6.11
CA HIS A 451 6.54 -2.08 5.17
C HIS A 451 6.14 -3.48 5.65
N LYS A 452 5.97 -4.44 4.73
CA LYS A 452 5.63 -5.83 5.04
C LYS A 452 6.89 -6.71 5.11
N ALA A 453 6.87 -7.73 5.95
CA ALA A 453 7.95 -8.71 6.06
C ALA A 453 7.37 -10.11 6.39
N PRO A 454 8.14 -11.21 6.26
CA PRO A 454 9.54 -11.32 5.83
C PRO A 454 9.77 -11.05 4.34
N GLY A 455 8.70 -11.01 3.54
CA GLY A 455 8.74 -10.66 2.12
C GLY A 455 8.00 -9.36 1.78
N SER A 456 8.37 -8.77 0.65
CA SER A 456 7.69 -7.60 0.07
C SER A 456 6.68 -8.04 -0.99
N SER A 457 5.72 -7.17 -1.31
CA SER A 457 4.73 -7.43 -2.37
C SER A 457 4.52 -6.21 -3.25
N ARG A 458 4.35 -6.41 -4.57
CA ARG A 458 4.00 -5.35 -5.51
C ARG A 458 2.56 -5.44 -6.01
N VAL A 459 1.91 -4.27 -6.09
CA VAL A 459 0.58 -4.06 -6.66
C VAL A 459 0.70 -3.41 -8.03
N GLY A 460 0.13 -4.05 -9.06
CA GLY A 460 0.16 -3.55 -10.43
C GLY A 460 1.51 -3.78 -11.10
N ILE A 461 1.58 -3.62 -12.42
CA ILE A 461 2.76 -3.86 -13.26
C ILE A 461 3.98 -3.02 -12.83
N GLY A 462 5.17 -3.39 -13.32
CA GLY A 462 6.41 -2.61 -13.19
C GLY A 462 7.58 -3.38 -12.55
N ALA A 463 8.78 -2.80 -12.62
CA ALA A 463 10.01 -3.47 -12.20
C ALA A 463 10.07 -3.66 -10.67
N CYS A 464 10.45 -4.85 -10.21
CA CYS A 464 10.64 -5.14 -8.79
C CYS A 464 11.80 -6.14 -8.65
N PRO A 465 13.06 -5.72 -8.61
CA PRO A 465 14.20 -6.64 -8.63
C PRO A 465 14.18 -7.69 -7.50
N SER A 466 13.57 -7.39 -6.36
CA SER A 466 13.43 -8.31 -5.22
C SER A 466 12.32 -9.35 -5.37
N SER A 467 11.50 -9.31 -6.43
CA SER A 467 10.41 -10.26 -6.63
C SER A 467 10.90 -11.63 -7.11
N PHE A 468 10.20 -12.70 -6.72
CA PHE A 468 10.55 -14.06 -7.16
C PHE A 468 10.28 -14.31 -8.65
N VAL A 469 9.31 -13.59 -9.22
CA VAL A 469 8.97 -13.59 -10.65
C VAL A 469 8.70 -12.15 -11.10
N PRO A 470 8.81 -11.85 -12.41
CA PRO A 470 8.35 -10.57 -12.94
C PRO A 470 6.87 -10.30 -12.62
N GLN A 471 6.51 -9.03 -12.49
CA GLN A 471 5.19 -8.64 -12.00
C GLN A 471 4.04 -9.04 -12.94
N ASP A 472 4.28 -9.02 -14.23
CA ASP A 472 3.34 -9.37 -15.28
C ASP A 472 3.33 -10.86 -15.61
N TYR A 473 4.13 -11.68 -14.91
CA TYR A 473 4.27 -13.13 -15.13
C TYR A 473 2.90 -13.81 -15.25
N PHE A 474 2.09 -13.78 -14.19
CA PHE A 474 0.77 -14.42 -14.17
C PHE A 474 -0.17 -13.86 -15.25
N SER A 475 -0.19 -12.54 -15.46
CA SER A 475 -1.05 -11.93 -16.47
C SER A 475 -0.65 -12.30 -17.89
N ALA A 476 0.65 -12.47 -18.18
CA ALA A 476 1.16 -12.92 -19.46
C ALA A 476 0.74 -14.36 -19.78
N GLN A 477 0.38 -15.13 -18.75
CA GLN A 477 -0.13 -16.51 -18.86
C GLN A 477 -1.66 -16.57 -18.75
N ASN A 478 -2.36 -15.43 -18.83
CA ASN A 478 -3.81 -15.31 -18.67
C ASN A 478 -4.36 -15.76 -17.30
N ILE A 479 -3.51 -15.79 -16.27
CA ILE A 479 -3.93 -16.05 -14.88
C ILE A 479 -4.38 -14.70 -14.28
N LYS A 480 -5.71 -14.53 -14.11
CA LYS A 480 -6.33 -13.34 -13.54
C LYS A 480 -6.46 -13.43 -12.03
N THR A 481 -6.72 -14.62 -11.50
CA THR A 481 -6.87 -14.87 -10.06
C THR A 481 -6.21 -16.19 -9.69
N LEU A 482 -5.95 -16.40 -8.38
CA LEU A 482 -5.48 -17.70 -7.89
C LEU A 482 -6.45 -18.87 -8.18
N ARG A 483 -7.71 -18.59 -8.54
CA ARG A 483 -8.70 -19.62 -8.90
C ARG A 483 -8.53 -20.18 -10.31
N ASP A 484 -7.73 -19.50 -11.14
CA ASP A 484 -7.41 -19.99 -12.48
C ASP A 484 -6.33 -21.08 -12.45
N LEU A 485 -5.71 -21.29 -11.28
CA LEU A 485 -4.79 -22.39 -10.98
C LEU A 485 -5.54 -23.53 -10.27
N PRO A 486 -5.14 -24.80 -10.46
CA PRO A 486 -5.62 -25.90 -9.65
C PRO A 486 -5.43 -25.62 -8.15
N PRO A 487 -6.40 -25.96 -7.29
CA PRO A 487 -6.31 -25.71 -5.85
C PRO A 487 -5.12 -26.41 -5.15
N THR A 488 -4.50 -27.40 -5.79
CA THR A 488 -3.38 -28.17 -5.27
C THR A 488 -2.01 -27.69 -5.78
N THR A 489 -1.97 -26.66 -6.63
CA THR A 489 -0.73 -26.10 -7.19
C THR A 489 0.10 -25.40 -6.12
N CYS A 490 1.34 -25.84 -5.91
CA CYS A 490 2.34 -25.25 -5.02
C CYS A 490 1.89 -25.06 -3.55
N VAL A 491 1.07 -25.98 -3.03
CA VAL A 491 0.49 -25.86 -1.68
C VAL A 491 1.44 -26.24 -0.54
N ASP A 492 2.51 -27.03 -0.80
CA ASP A 492 3.49 -27.40 0.22
C ASP A 492 4.53 -26.29 0.42
N PHE A 493 4.09 -25.21 1.07
CA PHE A 493 4.92 -24.04 1.34
C PHE A 493 6.23 -24.38 2.07
N ASN A 494 6.20 -25.36 2.99
CA ASN A 494 7.37 -25.76 3.75
C ASN A 494 8.42 -26.41 2.84
N ALA A 495 8.03 -27.34 1.97
CA ALA A 495 8.95 -27.95 1.01
C ALA A 495 9.55 -26.91 0.04
N ILE A 496 8.73 -25.99 -0.45
CA ILE A 496 9.14 -24.94 -1.39
C ILE A 496 10.17 -24.00 -0.73
N GLN A 497 9.87 -23.43 0.44
CA GLN A 497 10.81 -22.52 1.11
C GLN A 497 12.10 -23.23 1.53
N HIS A 498 12.00 -24.49 1.97
CA HIS A 498 13.16 -25.28 2.34
C HIS A 498 14.09 -25.49 1.15
N LEU A 499 13.52 -25.85 0.00
CA LEU A 499 14.25 -26.04 -1.25
C LEU A 499 14.92 -24.73 -1.72
N LEU A 500 14.20 -23.60 -1.67
CA LEU A 500 14.75 -22.29 -1.98
C LEU A 500 16.01 -21.98 -1.16
N PHE A 501 15.95 -22.10 0.16
CA PHE A 501 17.08 -21.69 1.00
C PHE A 501 18.23 -22.70 1.05
N THR A 502 17.97 -23.98 0.79
CA THR A 502 19.00 -25.03 0.80
C THR A 502 19.67 -25.25 -0.56
N LYS A 503 18.93 -25.09 -1.67
CA LYS A 503 19.43 -25.32 -3.02
C LYS A 503 19.55 -24.04 -3.84
N GLY A 504 18.68 -23.06 -3.63
CA GLY A 504 18.74 -21.76 -4.30
C GLY A 504 19.95 -20.93 -3.89
N PHE A 505 20.58 -21.22 -2.75
CA PHE A 505 21.81 -20.55 -2.29
C PHE A 505 22.89 -21.56 -1.89
N PRO A 506 23.56 -22.24 -2.85
CA PRO A 506 24.40 -23.40 -2.58
C PRO A 506 25.64 -23.12 -1.71
N PHE A 507 26.04 -21.85 -1.56
CA PHE A 507 27.17 -21.42 -0.73
C PHE A 507 26.75 -20.63 0.50
N ALA A 508 25.48 -20.69 0.92
CA ALA A 508 24.94 -19.87 2.02
C ALA A 508 25.77 -19.87 3.31
N ASP A 509 26.45 -20.98 3.62
CA ASP A 509 27.24 -21.13 4.86
C ASP A 509 28.75 -20.90 4.65
N ASP A 510 29.19 -20.59 3.41
CA ASP A 510 30.58 -20.28 3.05
C ASP A 510 30.73 -18.79 2.72
N LYS A 511 31.29 -18.02 3.67
CA LYS A 511 31.41 -16.57 3.57
C LYS A 511 32.32 -16.09 2.44
N ASP A 512 33.27 -16.91 2.01
CA ASP A 512 34.24 -16.57 0.97
C ASP A 512 33.69 -16.86 -0.44
N ARG A 513 32.57 -17.59 -0.53
CA ARG A 513 31.92 -17.98 -1.79
C ARG A 513 30.48 -17.48 -1.94
N HIS A 514 29.79 -17.17 -0.85
CA HIS A 514 28.42 -16.68 -0.89
C HIS A 514 28.35 -15.27 -1.48
N ASN A 515 27.82 -15.13 -2.69
CA ASN A 515 27.65 -13.84 -3.36
C ASN A 515 26.19 -13.35 -3.40
N GLY A 516 25.26 -14.05 -2.74
CA GLY A 516 23.86 -13.65 -2.64
C GLY A 516 23.04 -13.80 -3.93
N ILE A 517 23.60 -14.40 -5.00
CA ILE A 517 22.87 -14.68 -6.24
C ILE A 517 22.10 -16.00 -6.10
N MET A 518 20.81 -15.96 -6.41
CA MET A 518 19.94 -17.13 -6.36
C MET A 518 20.17 -18.04 -7.58
N CYS A 519 20.41 -19.32 -7.32
CA CYS A 519 20.48 -20.37 -8.33
C CYS A 519 19.08 -20.72 -8.83
N PRO A 520 18.88 -20.91 -10.16
CA PRO A 520 17.68 -21.54 -10.67
C PRO A 520 17.62 -22.98 -10.16
N VAL A 521 16.50 -23.32 -9.54
CA VAL A 521 16.20 -24.65 -9.00
C VAL A 521 14.79 -24.99 -9.43
N GLU A 522 14.54 -26.25 -9.76
CA GLU A 522 13.21 -26.74 -10.14
C GLU A 522 12.50 -27.35 -8.92
N TYR A 523 11.19 -27.16 -8.85
CA TYR A 523 10.25 -27.75 -7.92
C TYR A 523 9.13 -28.41 -8.70
N SER A 524 8.73 -29.61 -8.28
CA SER A 524 7.68 -30.38 -8.95
C SER A 524 6.64 -30.82 -7.94
N ASP A 525 5.38 -30.77 -8.34
CA ASP A 525 4.27 -31.37 -7.59
C ASP A 525 3.31 -32.11 -8.54
N GLU A 526 2.13 -32.52 -8.04
CA GLU A 526 1.15 -33.23 -8.86
C GLU A 526 0.51 -32.39 -9.99
N THR A 527 0.73 -31.08 -10.00
CA THR A 527 0.12 -30.14 -10.95
C THR A 527 1.07 -29.68 -12.06
N GLY A 528 2.37 -29.93 -11.91
CA GLY A 528 3.37 -29.54 -12.91
C GLY A 528 4.76 -29.34 -12.32
N ASP A 529 5.58 -28.67 -13.12
CA ASP A 529 6.97 -28.34 -12.82
C ASP A 529 7.18 -26.83 -12.86
N TYR A 530 7.95 -26.33 -11.89
CA TYR A 530 8.07 -24.91 -11.59
C TYR A 530 9.53 -24.57 -11.29
N ASN A 531 10.05 -23.49 -11.87
CA ASN A 531 11.19 -22.82 -11.28
C ASN A 531 10.83 -22.37 -9.85
N ILE A 532 11.79 -22.47 -8.94
CA ILE A 532 11.61 -22.21 -7.51
C ILE A 532 11.04 -20.82 -7.19
N GLY A 533 11.34 -19.80 -8.01
CA GLY A 533 10.76 -18.48 -7.90
C GLY A 533 9.25 -18.46 -8.17
N VAL A 534 8.80 -19.22 -9.17
CA VAL A 534 7.38 -19.39 -9.50
C VAL A 534 6.67 -20.14 -8.39
N ALA A 535 7.26 -21.24 -7.93
CA ALA A 535 6.73 -22.02 -6.79
C ALA A 535 6.61 -21.15 -5.53
N MET A 536 7.62 -20.34 -5.22
CA MET A 536 7.59 -19.38 -4.12
C MET A 536 6.51 -18.31 -4.31
N ALA A 537 6.34 -17.77 -5.52
CA ALA A 537 5.32 -16.76 -5.79
C ALA A 537 3.90 -17.32 -5.59
N ILE A 538 3.60 -18.51 -6.13
CA ILE A 538 2.29 -19.15 -5.98
C ILE A 538 2.09 -19.60 -4.53
N GLY A 539 3.05 -20.34 -3.97
CA GLY A 539 2.95 -20.89 -2.62
C GLY A 539 2.81 -19.81 -1.55
N SER A 540 3.57 -18.72 -1.65
CA SER A 540 3.41 -17.58 -0.74
C SER A 540 2.06 -16.87 -0.94
N ALA A 541 1.59 -16.72 -2.18
CA ALA A 541 0.31 -16.09 -2.45
C ALA A 541 -0.88 -16.88 -1.88
N GLN A 542 -0.86 -18.20 -2.01
CA GLN A 542 -1.87 -19.08 -1.43
C GLN A 542 -1.76 -19.14 0.09
N HIS A 543 -0.56 -19.43 0.61
CA HIS A 543 -0.33 -19.66 2.04
C HIS A 543 -0.59 -18.40 2.88
N HIS A 544 -0.17 -17.23 2.42
CA HIS A 544 -0.36 -15.96 3.14
C HIS A 544 -1.63 -15.21 2.73
N GLY A 545 -2.40 -15.72 1.76
CA GLY A 545 -3.57 -15.06 1.20
C GLY A 545 -3.27 -13.74 0.48
N GLU A 546 -2.07 -13.62 -0.12
CA GLU A 546 -1.59 -12.41 -0.77
C GLU A 546 -2.27 -12.23 -2.15
N CYS A 547 -3.46 -11.63 -2.12
CA CYS A 547 -4.23 -11.27 -3.31
C CYS A 547 -4.79 -9.86 -3.21
N GLY A 548 -5.06 -9.24 -4.37
CA GLY A 548 -5.65 -7.90 -4.40
C GLY A 548 -7.03 -7.87 -3.76
N ALA A 549 -7.26 -6.96 -2.82
CA ALA A 549 -8.50 -6.88 -2.05
C ALA A 549 -9.76 -6.83 -2.95
N VAL A 550 -9.69 -6.02 -4.02
CA VAL A 550 -10.77 -5.82 -5.00
C VAL A 550 -10.65 -6.77 -6.19
N THR A 551 -9.49 -6.80 -6.85
CA THR A 551 -9.32 -7.52 -8.13
C THR A 551 -9.11 -9.02 -7.97
N LYS A 552 -8.79 -9.49 -6.75
CA LYS A 552 -8.39 -10.88 -6.43
C LYS A 552 -7.19 -11.40 -7.24
N LYS A 553 -6.44 -10.49 -7.88
CA LYS A 553 -5.20 -10.81 -8.58
C LYS A 553 -4.16 -11.31 -7.60
N PRO A 554 -3.41 -12.39 -7.90
CA PRO A 554 -2.28 -12.81 -7.07
C PRO A 554 -1.29 -11.64 -6.95
N ARG A 555 -0.79 -11.41 -5.73
CA ARG A 555 0.30 -10.45 -5.52
C ARG A 555 1.61 -11.14 -5.83
N VAL A 556 2.51 -10.42 -6.48
CA VAL A 556 3.87 -10.91 -6.66
C VAL A 556 4.64 -10.62 -5.39
N CYS A 557 5.14 -11.69 -4.77
CA CYS A 557 5.93 -11.65 -3.55
C CYS A 557 7.42 -11.68 -3.88
N GLY A 558 8.22 -11.21 -2.93
CA GLY A 558 9.68 -11.14 -3.04
C GLY A 558 10.35 -11.02 -1.68
N PHE A 559 11.67 -10.87 -1.68
CA PHE A 559 12.45 -10.59 -0.47
C PHE A 559 12.19 -9.17 0.06
N PHE A 560 12.54 -8.90 1.33
CA PHE A 560 12.56 -7.52 1.85
C PHE A 560 13.62 -6.70 1.10
N ASP A 561 13.27 -5.53 0.60
CA ASP A 561 14.15 -4.74 -0.28
C ASP A 561 14.79 -3.54 0.44
N CYS A 562 16.04 -3.68 0.87
CA CYS A 562 16.74 -2.59 1.53
C CYS A 562 17.17 -1.47 0.57
N VAL A 563 17.35 -1.76 -0.73
CA VAL A 563 17.78 -0.75 -1.71
C VAL A 563 16.68 0.29 -1.88
N LEU A 564 15.45 -0.18 -2.15
CA LEU A 564 14.29 0.69 -2.27
C LEU A 564 13.88 1.30 -0.92
N GLN A 565 13.96 0.55 0.18
CA GLN A 565 13.58 1.07 1.50
C GLN A 565 14.52 2.17 1.99
N HIS A 566 15.82 2.10 1.68
CA HIS A 566 16.77 3.16 2.05
C HIS A 566 16.32 4.53 1.53
N GLU A 567 15.93 4.61 0.26
CA GLU A 567 15.46 5.87 -0.32
C GLU A 567 14.15 6.36 0.30
N VAL A 568 13.23 5.45 0.65
CA VAL A 568 12.00 5.82 1.36
C VAL A 568 12.35 6.53 2.67
N ASN A 569 13.28 5.97 3.43
CA ASN A 569 13.66 6.52 4.73
C ASN A 569 14.41 7.85 4.61
N SER A 570 15.30 7.97 3.64
CA SER A 570 16.06 9.21 3.41
C SER A 570 15.15 10.37 3.00
N VAL A 571 13.99 10.07 2.38
CA VAL A 571 13.04 11.07 1.89
C VAL A 571 11.88 11.33 2.86
N GLN A 572 11.32 10.29 3.48
CA GLN A 572 10.13 10.40 4.34
C GLN A 572 10.45 10.45 5.83
N GLY A 573 11.67 10.09 6.23
CA GLY A 573 12.09 10.04 7.62
C GLY A 573 12.29 8.61 8.14
N PRO A 574 12.84 8.47 9.36
CA PRO A 574 13.50 7.23 9.77
C PRO A 574 12.56 6.17 10.35
N TYR A 575 11.33 6.51 10.74
CA TYR A 575 10.51 5.58 11.51
C TYR A 575 9.86 4.52 10.63
N LEU A 576 10.13 3.25 10.93
CA LEU A 576 9.59 2.10 10.23
C LEU A 576 8.73 1.24 11.17
N THR A 577 7.55 0.86 10.69
CA THR A 577 6.72 -0.19 11.26
C THR A 577 6.68 -1.34 10.28
N ILE A 578 7.05 -2.53 10.75
CA ILE A 578 7.04 -3.74 9.92
C ILE A 578 5.76 -4.51 10.21
N SER A 579 4.93 -4.74 9.20
CA SER A 579 3.71 -5.54 9.34
C SER A 579 3.96 -7.02 9.04
N ALA A 580 3.10 -7.87 9.62
CA ALA A 580 3.01 -9.30 9.34
C ALA A 580 4.30 -10.12 9.51
N LEU A 581 5.21 -9.69 10.40
CA LEU A 581 6.50 -10.38 10.58
C LEU A 581 6.32 -11.80 11.15
N ASP A 582 5.19 -12.09 11.80
CA ASP A 582 4.80 -13.45 12.22
C ASP A 582 4.73 -14.45 11.08
N ARG A 583 4.56 -14.00 9.83
CA ARG A 583 4.65 -14.88 8.65
C ARG A 583 6.03 -15.51 8.49
N GLY A 584 7.07 -14.94 9.10
CA GLY A 584 8.41 -15.52 9.16
C GLY A 584 8.57 -16.67 10.15
N ASP A 585 7.56 -16.96 10.99
CA ASP A 585 7.62 -18.03 11.99
C ASP A 585 7.77 -19.43 11.37
N GLU A 586 7.48 -19.60 10.08
CA GLU A 586 7.58 -20.89 9.40
C GLU A 586 8.80 -20.98 8.48
N TYR A 587 9.61 -19.92 8.37
CA TYR A 587 10.74 -19.89 7.45
C TYR A 587 12.01 -20.50 8.08
N ASP A 588 12.76 -21.29 7.30
CA ASP A 588 14.07 -21.82 7.74
C ASP A 588 15.14 -20.73 7.74
N LYS A 589 15.10 -19.88 6.71
CA LYS A 589 15.88 -18.64 6.58
C LYS A 589 14.99 -17.54 6.03
N VAL A 590 15.38 -16.29 6.23
CA VAL A 590 14.75 -15.14 5.57
C VAL A 590 15.79 -14.42 4.71
N GLY A 591 15.38 -13.97 3.53
CA GLY A 591 16.23 -13.24 2.60
C GLY A 591 15.96 -11.73 2.62
N VAL A 592 17.02 -10.94 2.58
CA VAL A 592 16.96 -9.48 2.48
C VAL A 592 17.80 -9.04 1.30
N THR A 593 17.22 -8.33 0.35
CA THR A 593 17.94 -7.76 -0.79
C THR A 593 18.70 -6.53 -0.34
N ILE A 594 20.04 -6.58 -0.39
CA ILE A 594 20.92 -5.50 0.09
C ILE A 594 21.55 -4.68 -1.04
N ALA A 595 21.57 -5.25 -2.25
CA ALA A 595 22.07 -4.63 -3.46
C ALA A 595 21.41 -5.28 -4.68
N TYR A 596 21.57 -4.66 -5.83
CA TYR A 596 21.29 -5.27 -7.13
C TYR A 596 22.55 -5.37 -7.96
N VAL A 597 22.57 -6.30 -8.90
CA VAL A 597 23.49 -6.30 -10.04
C VAL A 597 22.72 -6.06 -11.32
N TYR A 598 23.17 -5.10 -12.12
CA TYR A 598 22.63 -4.88 -13.46
C TYR A 598 23.18 -5.93 -14.42
N TYR A 599 22.30 -6.60 -15.15
CA TYR A 599 22.66 -7.51 -16.23
C TYR A 599 21.54 -7.67 -17.26
N SER A 600 21.87 -7.36 -18.51
CA SER A 600 21.08 -7.66 -19.71
C SER A 600 21.85 -8.66 -20.57
N PRO A 601 21.28 -9.84 -20.87
CA PRO A 601 21.85 -10.81 -21.82
C PRO A 601 22.20 -10.20 -23.19
N GLU A 602 21.40 -9.25 -23.64
CA GLU A 602 21.57 -8.56 -24.91
C GLU A 602 22.67 -7.48 -24.86
N GLY A 603 23.32 -7.27 -23.70
CA GLY A 603 24.32 -6.24 -23.49
C GLY A 603 23.74 -4.82 -23.54
N LYS A 604 22.45 -4.66 -23.25
CA LYS A 604 21.80 -3.35 -23.27
C LYS A 604 22.38 -2.46 -22.18
N GLU A 605 22.87 -1.28 -22.57
CA GLU A 605 23.23 -0.20 -21.64
C GLU A 605 22.03 0.74 -21.46
N VAL A 606 21.82 1.25 -20.24
CA VAL A 606 20.74 2.22 -19.95
C VAL A 606 21.32 3.46 -19.31
N ASP A 607 21.17 4.62 -19.98
CA ASP A 607 21.48 5.93 -19.42
C ASP A 607 20.32 6.40 -18.54
N VAL A 608 20.63 6.65 -17.27
CA VAL A 608 19.73 7.28 -16.31
C VAL A 608 20.42 8.51 -15.72
N ASN A 609 19.92 9.69 -16.10
CA ASN A 609 20.44 10.98 -15.61
C ASN A 609 21.96 11.17 -15.84
N GLY A 610 22.50 10.67 -16.95
CA GLY A 610 23.92 10.77 -17.32
C GLY A 610 24.81 9.69 -16.71
N TYR A 611 24.26 8.77 -15.91
CA TYR A 611 24.95 7.56 -15.49
C TYR A 611 24.48 6.40 -16.39
N VAL A 612 25.44 5.72 -17.03
CA VAL A 612 25.14 4.60 -17.93
C VAL A 612 25.39 3.28 -17.21
N TYR A 613 24.31 2.53 -16.96
CA TYR A 613 24.34 1.21 -16.34
C TYR A 613 24.78 0.14 -17.33
N ARG A 614 25.72 -0.70 -16.90
CA ARG A 614 26.34 -1.79 -17.67
C ARG A 614 26.32 -3.10 -16.91
N ASN A 615 26.46 -4.20 -17.65
CA ASN A 615 26.52 -5.54 -17.06
C ASN A 615 27.63 -5.61 -15.99
N GLY A 616 27.24 -6.02 -14.79
CA GLY A 616 28.11 -6.12 -13.62
C GLY A 616 28.09 -4.90 -12.70
N ASP A 617 27.43 -3.80 -13.07
CA ASP A 617 27.26 -2.66 -12.17
C ASP A 617 26.46 -3.07 -10.94
N ILE A 618 26.96 -2.68 -9.76
CA ILE A 618 26.33 -2.97 -8.47
C ILE A 618 25.66 -1.72 -7.93
N ILE A 619 24.37 -1.82 -7.62
CA ILE A 619 23.55 -0.77 -7.01
C ILE A 619 23.28 -1.16 -5.56
N ARG A 620 23.82 -0.43 -4.60
CA ARG A 620 23.71 -0.73 -3.16
C ARG A 620 22.57 0.04 -2.51
N ALA A 621 22.11 -0.44 -1.36
CA ALA A 621 21.33 0.41 -0.46
C ALA A 621 22.16 1.65 -0.08
N GLY A 622 21.61 2.84 -0.34
CA GLY A 622 22.33 4.12 -0.22
C GLY A 622 22.76 4.73 -1.55
N ASP A 623 22.88 3.93 -2.62
CA ASP A 623 23.10 4.46 -3.96
C ASP A 623 21.80 5.06 -4.53
N PRO A 624 21.89 6.01 -5.49
CA PRO A 624 20.71 6.51 -6.18
C PRO A 624 19.98 5.37 -6.90
N VAL A 625 18.73 5.09 -6.53
CA VAL A 625 17.91 4.10 -7.25
C VAL A 625 17.74 4.57 -8.71
N PRO A 626 17.99 3.73 -9.73
CA PRO A 626 17.80 4.12 -11.11
C PRO A 626 16.33 4.18 -11.52
N SER A 627 16.06 4.61 -12.76
CA SER A 627 14.73 4.51 -13.34
C SER A 627 14.34 3.06 -13.63
N GLU A 628 13.05 2.82 -13.75
CA GLU A 628 12.45 1.53 -14.04
C GLU A 628 13.05 0.84 -15.28
N ALA A 629 13.45 1.62 -16.29
CA ALA A 629 14.12 1.10 -17.49
C ALA A 629 15.41 0.32 -17.19
N ALA A 630 16.18 0.72 -16.17
CA ALA A 630 17.37 -0.02 -15.73
C ALA A 630 17.00 -1.11 -14.70
N LEU A 631 16.00 -0.86 -13.85
CA LEU A 631 15.57 -1.83 -12.84
C LEU A 631 15.02 -3.13 -13.44
N TYR A 632 14.47 -3.12 -14.65
CA TYR A 632 14.09 -4.36 -15.36
C TYR A 632 15.25 -5.30 -15.64
N HIS A 633 16.49 -4.78 -15.64
CA HIS A 633 17.71 -5.56 -15.85
C HIS A 633 18.47 -5.81 -14.53
N CYS A 634 17.89 -5.43 -13.39
CA CYS A 634 18.53 -5.58 -12.09
C CYS A 634 18.11 -6.91 -11.43
N HIS A 635 19.10 -7.63 -10.90
CA HIS A 635 18.93 -8.90 -10.19
C HIS A 635 19.33 -8.74 -8.72
N PRO A 636 18.62 -9.34 -7.77
CA PRO A 636 18.83 -9.08 -6.35
C PRO A 636 20.07 -9.82 -5.83
N ILE A 637 20.86 -9.12 -5.00
CA ILE A 637 21.90 -9.71 -4.16
C ILE A 637 21.33 -9.83 -2.75
N VAL A 638 21.12 -11.08 -2.33
CA VAL A 638 20.34 -11.43 -1.15
C VAL A 638 21.26 -11.84 0.00
N LYS A 639 21.13 -11.15 1.14
CA LYS A 639 21.67 -11.59 2.42
C LYS A 639 20.70 -12.56 3.08
N LEU A 640 21.20 -13.71 3.51
CA LEU A 640 20.43 -14.70 4.26
C LEU A 640 20.58 -14.51 5.76
N ILE A 641 19.46 -14.61 6.47
CA ILE A 641 19.37 -14.54 7.94
C ILE A 641 18.70 -15.81 8.43
N SER A 642 19.10 -16.29 9.60
CA SER A 642 18.48 -17.46 10.22
C SER A 642 17.00 -17.20 10.52
N GLY A 643 16.14 -18.15 10.19
CA GLY A 643 14.74 -18.11 10.59
C GLY A 643 14.58 -18.24 12.11
N TRP A 644 13.34 -18.19 12.57
CA TRP A 644 13.00 -18.26 13.99
C TRP A 644 11.86 -19.24 14.28
N ARG A 645 11.79 -20.31 13.49
CA ARG A 645 10.76 -21.36 13.60
C ARG A 645 10.66 -21.97 14.99
N ASP A 646 11.80 -22.16 15.67
CA ASP A 646 11.85 -22.72 17.02
C ASP A 646 11.39 -21.75 18.11
N SER A 647 11.23 -20.47 17.79
CA SER A 647 10.81 -19.42 18.73
C SER A 647 9.89 -18.42 18.01
N PRO A 648 8.68 -18.85 17.62
CA PRO A 648 7.76 -18.04 16.85
C PRO A 648 7.39 -16.75 17.58
N ILE A 649 7.15 -15.66 16.83
CA ILE A 649 6.74 -14.37 17.38
C ILE A 649 5.23 -14.14 17.40
N ALA A 650 4.46 -14.96 16.68
CA ALA A 650 3.01 -14.87 16.63
C ALA A 650 2.40 -14.75 18.04
N ALA A 651 1.46 -13.81 18.21
CA ALA A 651 0.81 -13.53 19.49
C ALA A 651 0.12 -14.76 20.10
N SER A 652 -0.34 -15.69 19.25
CA SER A 652 -0.94 -16.96 19.67
C SER A 652 0.07 -17.98 20.23
N LYS A 653 1.36 -17.83 19.92
CA LYS A 653 2.42 -18.78 20.27
C LYS A 653 3.40 -18.23 21.32
N ARG A 654 3.56 -16.91 21.39
CA ARG A 654 4.57 -16.24 22.20
C ARG A 654 4.00 -15.59 23.46
N ARG A 655 4.74 -15.66 24.57
CA ARG A 655 4.42 -14.89 25.80
C ARG A 655 4.86 -13.44 25.66
N ARG A 656 4.01 -12.51 26.08
CA ARG A 656 4.34 -11.07 26.15
C ARG A 656 5.60 -10.84 26.99
N ASN A 657 6.45 -9.91 26.57
CA ASN A 657 7.75 -9.58 27.16
C ASN A 657 8.81 -10.70 27.16
N ALA A 658 8.58 -11.82 26.47
CA ALA A 658 9.63 -12.80 26.26
C ALA A 658 10.81 -12.15 25.49
N PRO A 659 12.05 -12.66 25.59
CA PRO A 659 13.12 -12.23 24.69
C PRO A 659 12.71 -12.41 23.22
N LEU A 660 13.12 -11.48 22.35
CA LEU A 660 12.93 -11.66 20.92
C LEU A 660 13.92 -12.70 20.38
N PRO A 661 13.52 -13.55 19.40
CA PRO A 661 14.42 -14.54 18.82
C PRO A 661 15.63 -13.89 18.17
N ARG A 662 16.78 -14.56 18.22
CA ARG A 662 18.03 -14.04 17.62
C ARG A 662 17.88 -13.74 16.14
N GLY A 663 17.18 -14.59 15.38
CA GLY A 663 16.92 -14.37 13.94
C GLY A 663 16.10 -13.10 13.67
N VAL A 664 15.12 -12.80 14.53
CA VAL A 664 14.36 -11.53 14.46
C VAL A 664 15.26 -10.34 14.76
N CYS A 665 16.07 -10.41 15.82
CA CYS A 665 17.02 -9.33 16.15
C CYS A 665 18.03 -9.10 15.01
N GLU A 666 18.54 -10.15 14.39
CA GLU A 666 19.46 -10.07 13.25
C GLU A 666 18.78 -9.46 12.01
N PHE A 667 17.53 -9.84 11.73
CA PHE A 667 16.72 -9.27 10.66
C PHE A 667 16.48 -7.77 10.85
N LEU A 668 16.04 -7.37 12.05
CA LEU A 668 15.82 -5.97 12.39
C LEU A 668 17.12 -5.16 12.32
N THR A 669 18.22 -5.69 12.85
CA THR A 669 19.53 -5.03 12.79
C THR A 669 19.97 -4.84 11.34
N THR A 670 19.77 -5.84 10.49
CA THR A 670 20.10 -5.80 9.06
C THR A 670 19.31 -4.70 8.35
N ILE A 671 17.99 -4.65 8.56
CA ILE A 671 17.14 -3.62 7.97
C ILE A 671 17.59 -2.23 8.42
N GLU A 672 17.80 -2.01 9.72
CA GLU A 672 18.25 -0.70 10.22
C GLU A 672 19.62 -0.30 9.70
N HIS A 673 20.53 -1.26 9.52
CA HIS A 673 21.86 -1.01 9.00
C HIS A 673 21.81 -0.51 7.54
N PHE A 674 21.11 -1.22 6.65
CA PHE A 674 21.11 -0.89 5.22
C PHE A 674 20.16 0.24 4.86
N THR A 675 19.06 0.39 5.60
CA THR A 675 18.01 1.37 5.25
C THR A 675 18.08 2.64 6.07
N GLU A 676 18.92 2.70 7.11
CA GLU A 676 19.02 3.81 8.06
C GLU A 676 17.69 4.15 8.77
N CYS A 677 16.71 3.22 8.78
CA CYS A 677 15.53 3.39 9.61
C CYS A 677 15.82 3.17 11.09
N LYS A 678 14.84 3.57 11.89
CA LYS A 678 14.58 3.07 13.22
C LYS A 678 13.28 2.27 13.20
N VAL A 679 13.37 0.96 13.43
CA VAL A 679 12.19 0.11 13.55
C VAL A 679 11.53 0.37 14.91
N LEU A 680 10.28 0.86 14.86
CA LEU A 680 9.48 1.17 16.04
C LEU A 680 8.66 -0.02 16.52
N SER A 681 8.16 -0.83 15.59
CA SER A 681 7.30 -1.97 15.91
C SER A 681 7.30 -3.02 14.82
N ILE A 682 6.93 -4.24 15.21
CA ILE A 682 6.72 -5.40 14.36
C ILE A 682 5.31 -5.96 14.60
N GLY A 683 4.57 -6.24 13.54
CA GLY A 683 3.29 -6.96 13.63
C GLY A 683 3.53 -8.43 13.89
N ASN A 684 2.74 -9.02 14.79
CA ASN A 684 2.89 -10.42 15.19
C ASN A 684 1.55 -11.20 15.20
N GLY A 685 0.66 -10.87 14.27
CA GLY A 685 -0.66 -11.50 14.15
C GLY A 685 -1.63 -10.65 13.35
N PRO A 686 -2.88 -11.09 13.15
CA PRO A 686 -3.88 -10.36 12.37
C PRO A 686 -4.65 -9.28 13.16
N ASN A 687 -4.72 -9.35 14.50
CA ASN A 687 -5.54 -8.44 15.30
C ASN A 687 -4.89 -7.05 15.41
N GLY A 688 -5.69 -6.01 15.70
CA GLY A 688 -5.20 -4.63 15.87
C GLY A 688 -4.12 -4.50 16.96
N ASP A 689 -4.28 -5.22 18.07
CA ASP A 689 -3.35 -5.21 19.19
C ASP A 689 -2.15 -6.16 19.03
N ASP A 690 -2.11 -6.95 17.95
CA ASP A 690 -0.99 -7.85 17.64
C ASP A 690 0.17 -7.05 17.04
N ILE A 691 0.79 -6.22 17.88
CA ILE A 691 1.94 -5.37 17.61
C ILE A 691 2.93 -5.47 18.78
N ILE A 692 4.18 -5.76 18.47
CA ILE A 692 5.30 -5.63 19.39
C ILE A 692 5.99 -4.29 19.14
N TYR A 693 5.91 -3.38 20.12
CA TYR A 693 6.69 -2.14 20.12
C TYR A 693 8.10 -2.41 20.62
N LEU A 694 9.08 -1.75 20.03
CA LEU A 694 10.49 -2.04 20.29
C LEU A 694 11.17 -0.94 21.11
N ARG A 695 12.01 -1.38 22.05
CA ARG A 695 13.08 -0.60 22.66
C ARG A 695 14.42 -1.25 22.27
N GLN A 696 15.33 -0.41 21.79
CA GLN A 696 16.68 -0.78 21.38
C GLN A 696 17.68 -0.47 22.48
#